data_AF-A0A946CDK0-F1
#
_entry.id   AF-A0A946CDK0-F1
#
_cell.length_a   1.000
_cell.length_b   1.000
_cell.length_c   1.000
_cell.angle_alpha   90.00
_cell.angle_beta   90.00
_cell.angle_gamma   90.00
#
_symmetry.space_group_name_H-M   'P 1'
#
loop_
_entity.id
_entity.type
_entity.pdbx_description
1 polymer ?
#
loop_
_entity_poly.entity_id
_entity_poly.type
_entity_poly.pdbx_seq_one_letter_code
_entity_poly.pdbx_strand_id
1 'polypeptide(L)'
;AFAKRKSGSAILPGDPEGSLIWKRITSDDPDDIMPPPDHLLRLDAEEKKLIYHWIKEGAKYEEHWTFIPIKKPDLPNLSAHPLDSLVRQKLKTLELDLSPRASKETLIRRLSFDLRGLPPTPEEVSTFMEDKSPRAWEQLIDKYLADPAFGERFAWPWLDAARYADSNGFQGDRERTMWPWRDWVIDAINRNLPYDDFTIWQITGDLLPKATLEQRLATGFLRNHAINGEGGSIPEENRVNYVFDMTETVGTVWMGLTFNCCRCHDHKYDPLTQKEYYSLTAFFNQTPVNGSGGDPQTKPVLEVPSQQQIDKEKALQSEIATIQIKQKTLAAKLAPQQKSWEEAQRQKNSQWTSLRASSITASDQGLKFEHLPDQSILSSGSNPKKATLQFTAPLPIGKISALRLDALRHPSMAKGGIARSDSGNFVMTGFEAHLIRKGNPIQLLDLERPIATFEQGPYKITNALKAGNTTGWAIFNGTSIDRDHAALFHLSQPLTAQEGDQLKIVLRHDSQHDQHYIGRFKISVTDTARPSLEKDDQSIIQLLTIEPSELSQEQDRRLTTAFLATRSAYQNLSTDITSLEAQISTIRKGAPRVMVMEDRKDRRKTHILAVGSYQAQGKEVEARTPELLPPLPEKESHDRLDLARWLVSPDHPLTSRVTVNRIWQELFGIGL
;
A
#
# COMPACT_ATOMS: atom_id res chain seq x y z
N ALA A 1 4.53 -45.00 12.65
CA ALA A 1 4.32 -46.45 12.87
C ALA A 1 3.64 -46.78 14.20
N PHE A 2 4.09 -46.24 15.34
CA PHE A 2 3.68 -46.68 16.69
C PHE A 2 2.50 -45.89 17.32
N ALA A 3 1.91 -44.94 16.58
CA ALA A 3 0.82 -44.13 17.11
C ALA A 3 -0.42 -44.98 17.45
N LYS A 4 -1.01 -44.73 18.62
CA LYS A 4 -2.23 -45.41 19.07
C LYS A 4 -3.42 -44.87 18.27
N ARG A 5 -4.03 -45.72 17.43
CA ARG A 5 -5.24 -45.38 16.68
C ARG A 5 -6.48 -45.87 17.43
N LYS A 6 -7.67 -45.37 17.06
CA LYS A 6 -8.95 -45.81 17.66
C LYS A 6 -9.15 -47.32 17.57
N SER A 7 -8.65 -47.96 16.50
CA SER A 7 -8.71 -49.39 16.26
C SER A 7 -7.61 -50.20 16.97
N GLY A 8 -6.67 -49.55 17.67
CA GLY A 8 -5.47 -50.16 18.26
C GLY A 8 -4.17 -49.67 17.62
N SER A 9 -3.04 -50.09 18.16
CA SER A 9 -1.71 -49.76 17.62
C SER A 9 -1.41 -50.60 16.38
N ALA A 10 -0.92 -49.96 15.31
CA ALA A 10 -0.52 -50.67 14.10
C ALA A 10 0.59 -51.70 14.38
N ILE A 11 1.57 -51.29 15.20
CA ILE A 11 2.73 -52.08 15.61
C ILE A 11 2.94 -51.89 17.10
N LEU A 12 3.08 -53.00 17.83
CA LEU A 12 3.50 -53.10 19.22
C LEU A 12 4.89 -53.76 19.25
N PRO A 13 5.97 -53.00 19.47
CA PRO A 13 7.32 -53.55 19.57
C PRO A 13 7.40 -54.72 20.56
N GLY A 14 7.94 -55.86 20.11
CA GLY A 14 8.07 -57.08 20.91
C GLY A 14 6.80 -57.94 21.01
N ASP A 15 5.67 -57.48 20.46
CA ASP A 15 4.37 -58.17 20.51
C ASP A 15 3.72 -58.22 19.11
N PRO A 16 4.16 -59.15 18.24
CA PRO A 16 3.53 -59.36 16.94
C PRO A 16 2.04 -59.70 17.04
N GLU A 17 1.64 -60.53 18.00
CA GLU A 17 0.27 -61.00 18.17
C GLU A 17 -0.68 -59.88 18.59
N GLY A 18 -0.21 -58.89 19.36
CA GLY A 18 -0.94 -57.68 19.68
C GLY A 18 -0.99 -56.64 18.54
N SER A 19 -0.06 -56.72 17.58
CA SER A 19 0.09 -55.75 16.49
C SER A 19 -0.99 -55.92 15.42
N LEU A 20 -1.71 -54.83 15.09
CA LEU A 20 -2.75 -54.89 14.05
C LEU A 20 -2.20 -55.27 12.68
N ILE A 21 -0.98 -54.83 12.33
CA ILE A 21 -0.39 -55.17 11.02
C ILE A 21 -0.28 -56.68 10.85
N TRP A 22 0.15 -57.41 11.89
CA TRP A 22 0.28 -58.86 11.85
C TRP A 22 -1.09 -59.52 11.65
N LYS A 23 -2.08 -59.13 12.46
CA LYS A 23 -3.47 -59.62 12.35
C LYS A 23 -4.04 -59.42 10.95
N ARG A 24 -3.73 -58.29 10.30
CA ARG A 24 -4.22 -57.96 8.95
C ARG A 24 -3.52 -58.78 7.87
N ILE A 25 -2.21 -59.01 7.96
CA ILE A 25 -1.49 -59.79 6.94
C ILE A 25 -1.67 -61.31 7.07
N THR A 26 -2.17 -61.77 8.22
CA THR A 26 -2.51 -63.19 8.48
C THR A 26 -4.02 -63.45 8.58
N SER A 27 -4.87 -62.47 8.31
CA SER A 27 -6.33 -62.69 8.35
C SER A 27 -6.76 -63.64 7.24
N ASP A 28 -7.73 -64.51 7.52
CA ASP A 28 -8.42 -65.34 6.52
C ASP A 28 -9.70 -64.65 5.98
N ASP A 29 -10.13 -63.55 6.61
CA ASP A 29 -11.29 -62.78 6.19
C ASP A 29 -10.91 -61.85 5.03
N PRO A 30 -11.57 -61.96 3.85
CA PRO A 30 -11.27 -61.18 2.66
C PRO A 30 -11.44 -59.66 2.85
N ASP A 31 -12.28 -59.22 3.79
CA ASP A 31 -12.49 -57.80 4.09
C ASP A 31 -11.43 -57.25 5.06
N ASP A 32 -10.76 -58.14 5.81
CA ASP A 32 -9.76 -57.76 6.80
C ASP A 32 -8.31 -58.01 6.34
N ILE A 33 -8.09 -58.94 5.39
CA ILE A 33 -6.76 -59.30 4.90
C ILE A 33 -6.09 -58.16 4.13
N MET A 34 -4.79 -57.95 4.39
CA MET A 34 -3.97 -56.98 3.68
C MET A 34 -2.72 -57.65 3.09
N PRO A 35 -2.37 -57.40 1.80
CA PRO A 35 -3.16 -56.65 0.82
C PRO A 35 -4.52 -57.33 0.51
N PRO A 36 -5.55 -56.57 0.12
CA PRO A 36 -6.86 -57.11 -0.25
C PRO A 36 -6.77 -58.15 -1.39
N PRO A 37 -7.73 -59.10 -1.50
CA PRO A 37 -7.64 -60.19 -2.48
C PRO A 37 -7.58 -59.75 -3.96
N ASP A 38 -8.15 -58.58 -4.27
CA ASP A 38 -8.18 -57.94 -5.60
C ASP A 38 -6.93 -57.09 -5.91
N HIS A 39 -6.00 -56.96 -4.95
CA HIS A 39 -4.73 -56.27 -5.15
C HIS A 39 -3.72 -57.14 -5.92
N LEU A 40 -2.89 -56.51 -6.76
CA LEU A 40 -1.86 -57.19 -7.57
C LEU A 40 -0.66 -57.70 -6.77
N LEU A 41 -0.55 -57.33 -5.49
CA LEU A 41 0.55 -57.69 -4.59
C LEU A 41 0.02 -58.59 -3.47
N ARG A 42 0.79 -59.60 -3.10
CA ARG A 42 0.51 -60.50 -1.97
C ARG A 42 1.79 -60.70 -1.19
N LEU A 43 1.68 -60.82 0.13
CA LEU A 43 2.80 -61.18 0.97
C LEU A 43 2.98 -62.70 0.96
N ASP A 44 4.18 -63.16 0.61
CA ASP A 44 4.54 -64.56 0.72
C ASP A 44 4.84 -64.98 2.17
N ALA A 45 5.10 -66.27 2.38
CA ALA A 45 5.35 -66.79 3.72
C ALA A 45 6.64 -66.24 4.35
N GLU A 46 7.67 -65.96 3.56
CA GLU A 46 8.95 -65.45 4.05
C GLU A 46 8.86 -63.95 4.39
N GLU A 47 8.17 -63.17 3.57
CA GLU A 47 7.87 -61.76 3.84
C GLU A 47 7.05 -61.61 5.14
N LYS A 48 6.03 -62.45 5.34
CA LYS A 48 5.27 -62.48 6.60
C LYS A 48 6.17 -62.82 7.79
N LYS A 49 7.01 -63.87 7.69
CA LYS A 49 7.97 -64.22 8.75
C LYS A 49 8.93 -63.07 9.05
N LEU A 50 9.42 -62.38 8.02
CA LEU A 50 10.32 -61.24 8.19
C LEU A 50 9.64 -60.12 8.99
N ILE A 51 8.39 -59.79 8.65
CA ILE A 51 7.60 -58.79 9.40
C ILE A 51 7.38 -59.25 10.84
N TYR A 52 7.03 -60.52 11.06
CA TYR A 52 6.84 -61.08 12.40
C TYR A 52 8.11 -60.97 13.26
N HIS A 53 9.26 -61.42 12.71
CA HIS A 53 10.54 -61.38 13.40
C HIS A 53 10.97 -59.94 13.69
N TRP A 54 10.85 -59.04 12.71
CA TRP A 54 11.15 -57.63 12.92
C TRP A 54 10.31 -57.01 14.04
N ILE A 55 9.00 -57.31 14.11
CA ILE A 55 8.16 -56.84 15.23
C ILE A 55 8.63 -57.43 16.57
N LYS A 56 8.90 -58.74 16.59
CA LYS A 56 9.35 -59.48 17.77
C LYS A 56 10.70 -58.98 18.31
N GLU A 57 11.59 -58.53 17.43
CA GLU A 57 12.89 -57.95 17.77
C GLU A 57 12.80 -56.48 18.22
N GLY A 58 11.58 -55.96 18.41
CA GLY A 58 11.33 -54.61 18.90
C GLY A 58 11.01 -53.59 17.80
N ALA A 59 10.72 -54.05 16.59
CA ALA A 59 10.23 -53.23 15.48
C ALA A 59 11.05 -51.94 15.26
N LYS A 60 12.39 -52.02 15.35
CA LYS A 60 13.22 -50.83 15.19
C LYS A 60 12.97 -50.21 13.82
N TYR A 61 12.48 -48.98 13.85
CA TYR A 61 12.10 -48.22 12.67
C TYR A 61 13.08 -47.06 12.54
N GLU A 62 13.89 -47.07 11.49
CA GLU A 62 14.80 -45.98 11.20
C GLU A 62 14.04 -44.79 10.60
N GLU A 63 14.53 -43.59 10.87
CA GLU A 63 14.01 -42.40 10.22
C GLU A 63 14.32 -42.47 8.72
N HIS A 64 13.37 -42.04 7.89
CA HIS A 64 13.57 -42.06 6.45
C HIS A 64 14.71 -41.10 6.08
N TRP A 65 15.66 -41.56 5.28
CA TRP A 65 16.91 -40.85 4.97
C TRP A 65 16.71 -39.43 4.42
N THR A 66 15.55 -39.14 3.81
CA THR A 66 15.19 -37.82 3.28
C THR A 66 15.02 -36.76 4.38
N PHE A 67 14.64 -37.16 5.59
CA PHE A 67 14.38 -36.25 6.70
C PHE A 67 15.58 -36.09 7.64
N ILE A 68 16.68 -36.81 7.36
CA ILE A 68 17.93 -36.69 8.11
C ILE A 68 18.78 -35.55 7.51
N PRO A 69 19.30 -34.61 8.34
CA PRO A 69 20.17 -33.54 7.88
C PRO A 69 21.38 -34.05 7.09
N ILE A 70 21.71 -33.36 6.00
CA ILE A 70 22.84 -33.75 5.15
C ILE A 70 24.15 -33.37 5.83
N LYS A 71 25.07 -34.33 5.91
CA LYS A 71 26.46 -34.07 6.31
C LYS A 71 27.34 -34.08 5.07
N LYS A 72 28.25 -33.11 4.97
CA LYS A 72 29.26 -33.09 3.91
C LYS A 72 30.10 -34.37 4.01
N PRO A 73 30.14 -35.21 2.97
CA PRO A 73 30.92 -36.43 3.01
C PRO A 73 32.42 -36.12 3.00
N ASP A 74 33.20 -36.93 3.69
CA ASP A 74 34.65 -36.95 3.54
C ASP A 74 34.99 -37.78 2.28
N LEU A 75 35.58 -37.12 1.29
CA LEU A 75 35.78 -37.71 -0.05
C LEU A 75 37.25 -37.99 -0.30
N PRO A 76 37.59 -39.20 -0.81
CA PRO A 76 38.95 -39.47 -1.26
C PRO A 76 39.28 -38.57 -2.46
N ASN A 77 40.52 -38.09 -2.54
CA ASN A 77 41.00 -37.27 -3.64
C ASN A 77 41.27 -38.12 -4.90
N LEU A 78 40.22 -38.71 -5.48
CA LEU A 78 40.28 -39.57 -6.66
C LEU A 78 40.24 -38.77 -7.98
N SER A 79 39.90 -37.49 -7.94
CA SER A 79 39.78 -36.60 -9.09
C SER A 79 39.89 -35.14 -8.67
N ALA A 80 40.19 -34.27 -9.63
CA ALA A 80 40.29 -32.82 -9.41
C ALA A 80 38.96 -32.21 -8.94
N HIS A 81 37.82 -32.72 -9.42
CA HIS A 81 36.49 -32.26 -9.01
C HIS A 81 35.85 -33.23 -8.00
N PRO A 82 35.25 -32.75 -6.89
CA PRO A 82 34.65 -33.62 -5.87
C PRO A 82 33.51 -34.52 -6.37
N LEU A 83 32.70 -34.04 -7.32
CA LEU A 83 31.64 -34.86 -7.94
C LEU A 83 32.23 -36.04 -8.72
N ASP A 84 33.34 -35.84 -9.42
CA ASP A 84 34.00 -36.91 -10.16
C ASP A 84 34.58 -37.96 -9.20
N SER A 85 35.08 -37.53 -8.03
CA SER A 85 35.53 -38.44 -6.98
C SER A 85 34.39 -39.34 -6.48
N LEU A 86 33.18 -38.77 -6.27
CA LEU A 86 31.98 -39.53 -5.91
C LEU A 86 31.58 -40.54 -6.99
N VAL A 87 31.53 -40.09 -8.25
CA VAL A 87 31.16 -40.96 -9.39
C VAL A 87 32.18 -42.08 -9.55
N ARG A 88 33.48 -41.78 -9.52
CA ARG A 88 34.55 -42.80 -9.62
C ARG A 88 34.52 -43.79 -8.48
N GLN A 89 34.25 -43.33 -7.25
CA GLN A 89 34.12 -44.23 -6.11
C GLN A 89 33.01 -45.27 -6.37
N LYS A 90 31.85 -44.83 -6.88
CA LYS A 90 30.75 -45.74 -7.21
C LYS A 90 31.10 -46.65 -8.39
N LEU A 91 31.65 -46.12 -9.48
CA LEU A 91 32.00 -46.90 -10.68
C LEU A 91 33.03 -47.99 -10.36
N LYS A 92 33.99 -47.72 -9.46
CA LYS A 92 34.96 -48.72 -9.01
C LYS A 92 34.29 -49.94 -8.36
N THR A 93 33.21 -49.74 -7.59
CA THR A 93 32.45 -50.85 -6.99
C THR A 93 31.66 -51.68 -8.02
N LEU A 94 31.43 -51.10 -9.20
CA LEU A 94 30.73 -51.72 -10.31
C LEU A 94 31.68 -52.23 -11.39
N GLU A 95 33.00 -52.13 -11.18
CA GLU A 95 34.04 -52.48 -12.16
C GLU A 95 33.87 -51.73 -13.50
N LEU A 96 33.44 -50.46 -13.43
CA LEU A 96 33.25 -49.58 -14.57
C LEU A 96 34.23 -48.40 -14.56
N ASP A 97 34.52 -47.87 -15.74
CA ASP A 97 35.29 -46.65 -15.96
C ASP A 97 34.41 -45.48 -16.39
N LEU A 98 34.93 -44.25 -16.27
CA LEU A 98 34.27 -43.08 -16.87
C LEU A 98 34.25 -43.19 -18.40
N SER A 99 33.17 -42.71 -19.00
CA SER A 99 33.12 -42.54 -20.45
C SER A 99 34.22 -41.59 -20.94
N PRO A 100 34.75 -41.81 -22.16
CA PRO A 100 35.72 -40.90 -22.74
C PRO A 100 35.12 -39.50 -22.91
N ARG A 101 35.97 -38.48 -22.76
CA ARG A 101 35.55 -37.08 -22.93
C ARG A 101 35.08 -36.86 -24.37
N ALA A 102 33.97 -36.14 -24.52
CA ALA A 102 33.41 -35.80 -25.83
C ALA A 102 34.35 -34.87 -26.63
N SER A 103 34.16 -34.81 -27.95
CA SER A 103 34.91 -33.91 -28.82
C SER A 103 34.66 -32.45 -28.46
N LYS A 104 35.60 -31.55 -28.79
CA LYS A 104 35.47 -30.12 -28.47
C LYS A 104 34.22 -29.50 -29.09
N GLU A 105 33.85 -29.88 -30.31
CA GLU A 105 32.64 -29.43 -31.01
C GLU A 105 31.37 -29.83 -30.25
N THR A 106 31.34 -31.05 -29.73
CA THR A 106 30.23 -31.55 -28.92
C THR A 106 30.16 -30.83 -27.59
N LEU A 107 31.31 -30.60 -26.94
CA LEU A 107 31.41 -29.94 -25.65
C LEU A 107 30.92 -28.49 -25.70
N ILE A 108 31.41 -27.67 -26.64
CA ILE A 108 30.97 -26.28 -26.77
C ILE A 108 29.48 -26.19 -27.13
N ARG A 109 28.99 -27.10 -28.00
CA ARG A 109 27.57 -27.13 -28.36
C ARG A 109 26.70 -27.41 -27.14
N ARG A 110 27.00 -28.46 -26.36
CA ARG A 110 26.26 -28.82 -25.15
C ARG A 110 26.27 -27.66 -24.15
N LEU A 111 27.47 -27.19 -23.80
CA LEU A 111 27.64 -26.12 -22.81
C LEU A 111 26.88 -24.85 -23.20
N SER A 112 26.86 -24.48 -24.48
CA SER A 112 26.15 -23.29 -24.95
C SER A 112 24.63 -23.43 -24.79
N PHE A 113 24.05 -24.61 -25.10
CA PHE A 113 22.61 -24.84 -24.90
C PHE A 113 22.25 -24.99 -23.42
N ASP A 114 23.08 -25.70 -22.66
CA ASP A 114 22.85 -25.92 -21.24
C ASP A 114 22.88 -24.59 -20.48
N LEU A 115 23.93 -23.77 -20.70
CA LEU A 115 24.11 -22.52 -19.98
C LEU A 115 23.28 -21.37 -20.52
N ARG A 116 23.16 -21.19 -21.84
CA ARG A 116 22.55 -19.98 -22.44
C ARG A 116 21.29 -20.26 -23.26
N GLY A 117 20.96 -21.53 -23.52
CA GLY A 117 19.84 -21.89 -24.40
C GLY A 117 20.06 -21.56 -25.89
N LEU A 118 21.26 -21.08 -26.25
CA LEU A 118 21.59 -20.59 -27.59
C LEU A 118 22.69 -21.44 -28.22
N PRO A 119 22.71 -21.63 -29.56
CA PRO A 119 23.84 -22.25 -30.23
C PRO A 119 25.11 -21.39 -30.10
N PRO A 120 26.30 -21.98 -30.03
CA PRO A 120 27.55 -21.20 -30.06
C PRO A 120 27.74 -20.55 -31.42
N THR A 121 28.35 -19.37 -31.46
CA THR A 121 28.68 -18.71 -32.73
C THR A 121 29.84 -19.43 -33.44
N PRO A 122 29.98 -19.33 -34.78
CA PRO A 122 31.10 -19.93 -35.51
C PRO A 122 32.48 -19.46 -35.00
N GLU A 123 32.58 -18.22 -34.56
CA GLU A 123 33.82 -17.64 -34.02
C GLU A 123 34.15 -18.20 -32.63
N GLU A 124 33.16 -18.41 -31.76
CA GLU A 124 33.34 -19.08 -30.48
C GLU A 124 33.79 -20.53 -30.64
N VAL A 125 33.20 -21.25 -31.60
CA VAL A 125 33.63 -22.61 -31.96
C VAL A 125 35.09 -22.58 -32.40
N SER A 126 35.44 -21.74 -33.37
CA SER A 126 36.81 -21.67 -33.90
C SER A 126 37.82 -21.34 -32.80
N THR A 127 37.52 -20.34 -31.95
CA THR A 127 38.35 -19.94 -30.81
C THR A 127 38.57 -21.10 -29.84
N PHE A 128 37.51 -21.78 -29.41
CA PHE A 128 37.63 -22.90 -28.48
C PHE A 128 38.35 -24.12 -29.07
N MET A 129 38.15 -24.37 -30.37
CA MET A 129 38.85 -25.44 -31.09
C MET A 129 40.35 -25.20 -31.11
N GLU A 130 40.78 -23.97 -31.40
CA GLU A 130 42.19 -23.57 -31.50
C GLU A 130 42.87 -23.39 -30.15
N ASP A 131 42.13 -23.14 -29.07
CA ASP A 131 42.69 -22.95 -27.73
C ASP A 131 43.32 -24.24 -27.18
N LYS A 132 44.65 -24.20 -26.97
CA LYS A 132 45.46 -25.30 -26.41
C LYS A 132 45.75 -25.11 -24.93
N SER A 133 45.22 -24.07 -24.30
CA SER A 133 45.34 -23.83 -22.87
C SER A 133 44.80 -25.03 -22.09
N PRO A 134 45.49 -25.47 -21.01
CA PRO A 134 44.94 -26.48 -20.11
C PRO A 134 43.68 -26.00 -19.39
N ARG A 135 43.34 -24.70 -19.47
CA ARG A 135 42.15 -24.08 -18.89
C ARG A 135 41.10 -23.64 -19.92
N ALA A 136 41.24 -24.04 -21.19
CA ALA A 136 40.34 -23.61 -22.26
C ALA A 136 38.86 -23.92 -21.95
N TRP A 137 38.61 -25.06 -21.29
CA TRP A 137 37.26 -25.48 -20.92
C TRP A 137 36.67 -24.62 -19.80
N GLU A 138 37.43 -24.41 -18.73
CA GLU A 138 37.02 -23.60 -17.58
C GLU A 138 36.81 -22.14 -17.98
N GLN A 139 37.67 -21.59 -18.85
CA GLN A 139 37.52 -20.24 -19.37
C GLN A 139 36.25 -20.08 -20.22
N LEU A 140 35.89 -21.10 -21.00
CA LEU A 140 34.63 -21.11 -21.77
C LEU A 140 33.41 -21.17 -20.84
N ILE A 141 33.47 -21.99 -19.77
CA ILE A 141 32.42 -22.04 -18.74
C ILE A 141 32.26 -20.66 -18.09
N ASP A 142 33.36 -20.06 -17.60
CA ASP A 142 33.34 -18.75 -16.96
C ASP A 142 32.77 -17.68 -17.90
N LYS A 143 33.14 -17.73 -19.20
CA LYS A 143 32.59 -16.83 -20.22
C LYS A 143 31.07 -16.98 -20.37
N TYR A 144 30.56 -18.21 -20.43
CA TYR A 144 29.13 -18.45 -20.63
C TYR A 144 28.30 -18.22 -19.37
N LEU A 145 28.86 -18.43 -18.17
CA LEU A 145 28.22 -18.05 -16.91
C LEU A 145 28.12 -16.52 -16.75
N ALA A 146 29.06 -15.77 -17.32
CA ALA A 146 29.05 -14.30 -17.32
C ALA A 146 28.19 -13.67 -18.42
N ASP A 147 27.67 -14.47 -19.36
CA ASP A 147 26.79 -14.02 -20.44
C ASP A 147 25.37 -13.77 -19.89
N PRO A 148 24.73 -12.61 -20.14
CA PRO A 148 23.38 -12.33 -19.65
C PRO A 148 22.33 -13.40 -20.01
N ALA A 149 22.52 -14.11 -21.13
CA ALA A 149 21.64 -15.20 -21.56
C ALA A 149 21.65 -16.40 -20.58
N PHE A 150 22.66 -16.49 -19.69
CA PHE A 150 22.68 -17.50 -18.62
C PHE A 150 21.50 -17.34 -17.67
N GLY A 151 21.31 -16.15 -17.11
CA GLY A 151 20.19 -15.85 -16.23
C GLY A 151 18.84 -16.01 -16.92
N GLU A 152 18.74 -15.64 -18.21
CA GLU A 152 17.53 -15.86 -18.99
C GLU A 152 17.20 -17.35 -19.11
N ARG A 153 18.19 -18.19 -19.42
CA ARG A 153 18.04 -19.64 -19.55
C ARG A 153 17.67 -20.30 -18.23
N PHE A 154 18.37 -19.95 -17.14
CA PHE A 154 18.22 -20.55 -15.82
C PHE A 154 17.01 -20.02 -15.05
N ALA A 155 16.47 -18.85 -15.40
CA ALA A 155 15.24 -18.35 -14.80
C ALA A 155 14.02 -19.17 -15.21
N TRP A 156 13.97 -19.73 -16.43
CA TRP A 156 12.77 -20.42 -16.95
C TRP A 156 12.18 -21.49 -16.02
N PRO A 157 12.95 -22.49 -15.54
CA PRO A 157 12.41 -23.49 -14.60
C PRO A 157 11.95 -22.87 -13.29
N TRP A 158 12.61 -21.80 -12.83
CA TRP A 158 12.21 -21.08 -11.62
C TRP A 158 10.90 -20.32 -11.81
N LEU A 159 10.72 -19.65 -12.95
CA LEU A 159 9.50 -18.94 -13.30
C LEU A 159 8.30 -19.89 -13.37
N ASP A 160 8.49 -21.09 -13.92
CA ASP A 160 7.46 -22.13 -13.96
C ASP A 160 7.13 -22.65 -12.54
N ALA A 161 8.16 -22.96 -11.75
CA ALA A 161 8.00 -23.35 -10.34
C ALA A 161 7.30 -22.28 -9.50
N ALA A 162 7.54 -21.00 -9.81
CA ALA A 162 6.89 -19.84 -9.20
C ALA A 162 5.52 -19.52 -9.80
N ARG A 163 5.04 -20.27 -10.80
CA ARG A 163 3.76 -20.06 -11.50
C ARG A 163 3.63 -18.69 -12.16
N TYR A 164 4.74 -18.16 -12.68
CA TYR A 164 4.76 -16.89 -13.38
C TYR A 164 3.87 -16.93 -14.63
N ALA A 165 3.11 -15.86 -14.83
CA ALA A 165 2.32 -15.64 -16.04
C ALA A 165 2.05 -14.14 -16.18
N ASP A 166 1.85 -13.67 -17.41
CA ASP A 166 1.44 -12.28 -17.69
C ASP A 166 -0.09 -12.09 -17.60
N SER A 167 -0.84 -13.14 -17.21
CA SER A 167 -2.30 -13.11 -17.04
C SER A 167 -2.75 -13.79 -15.74
N ASN A 168 -4.04 -13.72 -15.42
CA ASN A 168 -4.62 -14.14 -14.13
C ASN A 168 -5.07 -15.60 -14.05
N GLY A 169 -5.25 -16.30 -15.18
CA GLY A 169 -5.50 -17.74 -15.24
C GLY A 169 -6.94 -18.23 -14.97
N PHE A 170 -7.91 -17.34 -14.75
CA PHE A 170 -9.35 -17.67 -14.56
C PHE A 170 -10.21 -17.18 -15.74
N GLN A 171 -11.55 -17.37 -15.72
CA GLN A 171 -12.44 -17.06 -16.86
C GLN A 171 -12.23 -15.66 -17.48
N GLY A 172 -11.95 -14.65 -16.65
CA GLY A 172 -11.72 -13.27 -17.12
C GLY A 172 -10.31 -12.98 -17.65
N ASP A 173 -9.38 -13.91 -17.47
CA ASP A 173 -7.94 -13.92 -17.79
C ASP A 173 -7.30 -12.56 -18.13
N ARG A 174 -7.42 -11.60 -17.21
CA ARG A 174 -6.90 -10.24 -17.42
C ARG A 174 -5.38 -10.24 -17.35
N GLU A 175 -4.75 -9.37 -18.13
CA GLU A 175 -3.32 -9.10 -18.05
C GLU A 175 -2.94 -8.59 -16.66
N ARG A 176 -1.80 -9.06 -16.15
CA ARG A 176 -1.18 -8.61 -14.91
C ARG A 176 0.27 -8.21 -15.15
N THR A 177 0.74 -7.22 -14.41
CA THR A 177 2.13 -6.75 -14.47
C THR A 177 2.98 -7.44 -13.41
N MET A 178 3.67 -8.52 -13.81
CA MET A 178 4.66 -9.23 -12.97
C MET A 178 6.06 -9.28 -13.59
N TRP A 179 6.23 -8.86 -14.85
CA TRP A 179 7.51 -8.88 -15.55
C TRP A 179 8.67 -8.18 -14.82
N PRO A 180 8.50 -7.12 -13.99
CA PRO A 180 9.65 -6.58 -13.27
C PRO A 180 10.18 -7.54 -12.20
N TRP A 181 9.33 -8.40 -11.63
CA TRP A 181 9.77 -9.49 -10.75
C TRP A 181 10.50 -10.58 -11.54
N ARG A 182 10.04 -10.93 -12.74
CA ARG A 182 10.75 -11.86 -13.65
C ARG A 182 12.15 -11.34 -13.99
N ASP A 183 12.25 -10.05 -14.34
CA ASP A 183 13.53 -9.43 -14.67
C ASP A 183 14.47 -9.40 -13.45
N TRP A 184 13.91 -9.19 -12.25
CA TRP A 184 14.67 -9.34 -11.01
C TRP A 184 15.19 -10.77 -10.79
N VAL A 185 14.41 -11.82 -11.09
CA VAL A 185 14.89 -13.22 -10.99
C VAL A 185 16.06 -13.46 -11.94
N ILE A 186 15.96 -13.00 -13.20
CA ILE A 186 17.02 -13.12 -14.21
C ILE A 186 18.30 -12.44 -13.72
N ASP A 187 18.18 -11.21 -13.22
CA ASP A 187 19.29 -10.43 -12.69
C ASP A 187 19.89 -11.06 -11.42
N ALA A 188 19.07 -11.59 -10.51
CA ALA A 188 19.54 -12.27 -9.31
C ALA A 188 20.38 -13.51 -9.64
N ILE A 189 19.99 -14.28 -10.66
CA ILE A 189 20.76 -15.43 -11.15
C ILE A 189 22.08 -14.96 -11.79
N ASN A 190 22.04 -13.98 -12.68
CA ASN A 190 23.23 -13.44 -13.36
C ASN A 190 24.25 -12.85 -12.39
N ARG A 191 23.79 -12.18 -11.31
CA ARG A 191 24.67 -11.65 -10.25
C ARG A 191 25.09 -12.70 -9.23
N ASN A 192 24.66 -13.95 -9.39
CA ASN A 192 24.93 -15.06 -8.48
C ASN A 192 24.56 -14.73 -7.03
N LEU A 193 23.34 -14.22 -6.82
CA LEU A 193 22.80 -13.94 -5.49
C LEU A 193 22.85 -15.24 -4.66
N PRO A 194 23.40 -15.22 -3.42
CA PRO A 194 23.42 -16.38 -2.56
C PRO A 194 22.02 -17.01 -2.40
N TYR A 195 21.94 -18.34 -2.45
CA TYR A 195 20.64 -19.03 -2.49
C TYR A 195 19.80 -18.82 -1.22
N ASP A 196 20.47 -18.62 -0.08
CA ASP A 196 19.85 -18.23 1.18
C ASP A 196 19.20 -16.84 1.07
N ASP A 197 19.93 -15.84 0.57
CA ASP A 197 19.37 -14.50 0.31
C ASP A 197 18.25 -14.54 -0.74
N PHE A 198 18.43 -15.27 -1.84
CA PHE A 198 17.43 -15.45 -2.89
C PHE A 198 16.13 -16.06 -2.35
N THR A 199 16.22 -17.01 -1.42
CA THR A 199 15.06 -17.60 -0.73
C THR A 199 14.45 -16.63 0.25
N ILE A 200 15.26 -16.02 1.13
CA ILE A 200 14.79 -15.10 2.15
C ILE A 200 14.05 -13.91 1.52
N TRP A 201 14.61 -13.30 0.48
CA TRP A 201 13.98 -12.14 -0.14
C TRP A 201 12.65 -12.50 -0.80
N GLN A 202 12.53 -13.68 -1.42
CA GLN A 202 11.28 -14.11 -2.07
C GLN A 202 10.16 -14.48 -1.09
N ILE A 203 10.50 -14.98 0.10
CA ILE A 203 9.49 -15.34 1.11
C ILE A 203 9.14 -14.17 2.04
N THR A 204 10.10 -13.28 2.31
CA THR A 204 10.01 -12.33 3.43
C THR A 204 10.73 -11.00 3.22
N GLY A 205 11.09 -10.66 1.98
CA GLY A 205 11.80 -9.41 1.71
C GLY A 205 11.07 -8.14 2.20
N ASP A 206 9.75 -8.19 2.40
CA ASP A 206 8.94 -7.13 3.00
C ASP A 206 9.09 -6.99 4.52
N LEU A 207 9.47 -8.05 5.23
CA LEU A 207 9.67 -8.07 6.68
C LEU A 207 11.13 -7.79 7.10
N LEU A 208 12.05 -7.65 6.14
CA LEU A 208 13.43 -7.33 6.44
C LEU A 208 13.55 -5.91 7.06
N PRO A 209 14.41 -5.72 8.08
CA PRO A 209 14.63 -4.41 8.66
C PRO A 209 15.10 -3.41 7.60
N LYS A 210 14.35 -2.32 7.42
CA LYS A 210 14.60 -1.31 6.38
C LYS A 210 14.65 -1.92 4.96
N ALA A 211 13.73 -2.85 4.68
CA ALA A 211 13.59 -3.52 3.40
C ALA A 211 13.75 -2.56 2.19
N THR A 212 14.66 -2.89 1.29
CA THR A 212 14.88 -2.14 0.05
C THR A 212 13.73 -2.38 -0.93
N LEU A 213 13.62 -1.55 -1.97
CA LEU A 213 12.64 -1.74 -3.04
C LEU A 213 12.82 -3.11 -3.71
N GLU A 214 14.06 -3.52 -3.95
CA GLU A 214 14.42 -4.82 -4.53
C GLU A 214 13.98 -5.99 -3.64
N GLN A 215 14.26 -5.93 -2.33
CA GLN A 215 13.85 -6.97 -1.40
C GLN A 215 12.32 -7.11 -1.34
N ARG A 216 11.59 -5.98 -1.35
CA ARG A 216 10.13 -6.00 -1.40
C ARG A 216 9.62 -6.57 -2.73
N LEU A 217 10.26 -6.21 -3.84
CA LEU A 217 9.93 -6.73 -5.17
C LEU A 217 10.07 -8.26 -5.23
N ALA A 218 11.14 -8.82 -4.65
CA ALA A 218 11.40 -10.26 -4.63
C ALA A 218 10.22 -11.08 -4.08
N THR A 219 9.47 -10.53 -3.12
CA THR A 219 8.26 -11.19 -2.56
C THR A 219 7.13 -11.41 -3.56
N GLY A 220 7.24 -10.86 -4.78
CA GLY A 220 6.36 -11.17 -5.92
C GLY A 220 6.24 -12.68 -6.21
N PHE A 221 7.22 -13.50 -5.80
CA PHE A 221 7.14 -14.96 -5.85
C PHE A 221 5.84 -15.48 -5.22
N LEU A 222 5.48 -15.00 -4.02
CA LEU A 222 4.26 -15.38 -3.30
C LEU A 222 3.00 -14.75 -3.90
N ARG A 223 3.10 -13.98 -4.99
CA ARG A 223 1.99 -13.26 -5.63
C ARG A 223 1.70 -13.68 -7.07
N ASN A 224 2.41 -14.68 -7.58
CA ASN A 224 2.20 -15.23 -8.93
C ASN A 224 0.98 -16.18 -9.04
N HIS A 225 0.30 -16.50 -7.95
CA HIS A 225 -0.89 -17.35 -7.95
C HIS A 225 -2.02 -16.77 -8.82
N ALA A 226 -2.89 -17.65 -9.33
CA ALA A 226 -4.01 -17.25 -10.16
C ALA A 226 -5.00 -16.37 -9.39
N ILE A 227 -5.62 -15.41 -10.06
CA ILE A 227 -6.53 -14.42 -9.44
C ILE A 227 -7.94 -14.63 -9.97
N ASN A 228 -8.82 -15.09 -9.09
CA ASN A 228 -10.24 -15.20 -9.42
C ASN A 228 -10.91 -13.81 -9.30
N GLY A 229 -11.43 -13.32 -10.43
CA GLY A 229 -12.24 -12.09 -10.50
C GLY A 229 -13.64 -12.33 -11.05
N GLU A 230 -14.12 -13.58 -11.04
CA GLU A 230 -15.40 -13.98 -11.60
C GLU A 230 -16.57 -13.43 -10.78
N GLY A 231 -17.65 -13.05 -11.48
CA GLY A 231 -18.88 -12.62 -10.85
C GLY A 231 -19.53 -13.76 -10.07
N GLY A 232 -19.85 -13.52 -8.79
CA GLY A 232 -20.39 -14.54 -7.89
C GLY A 232 -19.34 -15.31 -7.09
N SER A 233 -18.04 -15.05 -7.31
CA SER A 233 -17.00 -15.61 -6.45
C SER A 233 -17.12 -15.10 -5.00
N ILE A 234 -16.86 -15.98 -4.04
CA ILE A 234 -16.99 -15.67 -2.62
C ILE A 234 -15.63 -15.15 -2.12
N PRO A 235 -15.54 -13.91 -1.59
CA PRO A 235 -14.25 -13.33 -1.23
C PRO A 235 -13.44 -14.17 -0.25
N GLU A 236 -14.08 -14.75 0.75
CA GLU A 236 -13.38 -15.58 1.74
C GLU A 236 -12.85 -16.89 1.13
N GLU A 237 -13.59 -17.51 0.22
CA GLU A 237 -13.14 -18.71 -0.49
C GLU A 237 -11.92 -18.40 -1.37
N ASN A 238 -12.01 -17.33 -2.18
CA ASN A 238 -10.91 -16.87 -3.00
C ASN A 238 -9.66 -16.57 -2.16
N ARG A 239 -9.83 -15.88 -1.04
CA ARG A 239 -8.74 -15.55 -0.11
C ARG A 239 -8.08 -16.81 0.45
N VAL A 240 -8.87 -17.77 0.92
CA VAL A 240 -8.37 -19.03 1.49
C VAL A 240 -7.63 -19.84 0.42
N ASN A 241 -8.19 -19.98 -0.78
CA ASN A 241 -7.54 -20.66 -1.90
C ASN A 241 -6.21 -19.98 -2.28
N TYR A 242 -6.18 -18.65 -2.30
CA TYR A 242 -4.97 -17.88 -2.58
C TYR A 242 -3.85 -18.14 -1.56
N VAL A 243 -4.21 -18.32 -0.29
CA VAL A 243 -3.25 -18.67 0.79
C VAL A 243 -2.82 -20.13 0.71
N PHE A 244 -3.72 -21.06 0.37
CA PHE A 244 -3.37 -22.47 0.14
C PHE A 244 -2.34 -22.63 -0.96
N ASP A 245 -2.52 -21.89 -2.05
CA ASP A 245 -1.62 -21.86 -3.18
C ASP A 245 -0.20 -21.41 -2.77
N MET A 246 -0.06 -20.42 -1.87
CA MET A 246 1.24 -20.03 -1.30
C MET A 246 1.88 -21.18 -0.52
N THR A 247 1.13 -21.80 0.40
CA THR A 247 1.61 -22.91 1.24
C THR A 247 2.09 -24.08 0.39
N GLU A 248 1.29 -24.46 -0.60
CA GLU A 248 1.55 -25.61 -1.45
C GLU A 248 2.70 -25.35 -2.41
N THR A 249 2.80 -24.13 -2.95
CA THR A 249 3.93 -23.71 -3.79
C THR A 249 5.22 -23.71 -2.97
N VAL A 250 5.25 -23.14 -1.78
CA VAL A 250 6.46 -23.16 -0.93
C VAL A 250 6.83 -24.58 -0.50
N GLY A 251 5.84 -25.40 -0.13
CA GLY A 251 6.07 -26.79 0.23
C GLY A 251 6.63 -27.63 -0.91
N THR A 252 6.15 -27.40 -2.13
CA THR A 252 6.66 -28.09 -3.32
C THR A 252 8.03 -27.56 -3.72
N VAL A 253 8.19 -26.24 -3.77
CA VAL A 253 9.41 -25.59 -4.28
C VAL A 253 10.58 -25.81 -3.33
N TRP A 254 10.47 -25.57 -2.04
CA TRP A 254 11.63 -25.76 -1.15
C TRP A 254 11.71 -27.15 -0.54
N MET A 255 10.59 -27.77 -0.18
CA MET A 255 10.63 -29.05 0.54
C MET A 255 10.43 -30.28 -0.35
N GLY A 256 9.91 -30.11 -1.57
CA GLY A 256 9.58 -31.24 -2.45
C GLY A 256 8.46 -32.12 -1.87
N LEU A 257 7.65 -31.57 -0.96
CA LEU A 257 6.58 -32.29 -0.26
C LEU A 257 5.21 -31.96 -0.87
N THR A 258 4.36 -32.98 -1.04
CA THR A 258 3.01 -32.86 -1.61
C THR A 258 1.98 -32.52 -0.52
N PHE A 259 2.01 -31.27 -0.04
CA PHE A 259 1.12 -30.80 1.03
C PHE A 259 -0.37 -30.76 0.66
N ASN A 260 -0.70 -30.82 -0.63
CA ASN A 260 -2.03 -30.53 -1.17
C ASN A 260 -3.10 -31.49 -0.62
N CYS A 261 -2.76 -32.77 -0.42
CA CYS A 261 -3.67 -33.76 0.17
C CYS A 261 -4.07 -33.37 1.61
N CYS A 262 -3.14 -32.76 2.35
CA CYS A 262 -3.33 -32.33 3.74
C CYS A 262 -4.34 -31.22 3.93
N ARG A 263 -4.82 -30.61 2.84
CA ARG A 263 -5.92 -29.65 2.88
C ARG A 263 -7.18 -30.27 3.49
N CYS A 264 -7.47 -31.52 3.14
CA CYS A 264 -8.73 -32.19 3.51
C CYS A 264 -8.58 -33.27 4.58
N HIS A 265 -7.45 -33.97 4.62
CA HIS A 265 -7.18 -35.09 5.54
C HIS A 265 -5.67 -35.32 5.68
N ASP A 266 -5.20 -36.07 6.68
CA ASP A 266 -3.78 -36.43 6.82
C ASP A 266 -3.22 -37.09 5.54
N HIS A 267 -1.96 -36.85 5.18
CA HIS A 267 -1.36 -37.40 3.96
C HIS A 267 -1.44 -38.93 3.94
N LYS A 268 -1.74 -39.50 2.78
CA LYS A 268 -1.96 -40.95 2.64
C LYS A 268 -0.68 -41.77 2.87
N TYR A 269 0.46 -41.24 2.44
CA TYR A 269 1.74 -41.97 2.41
C TYR A 269 2.83 -41.33 3.24
N ASP A 270 2.77 -40.02 3.44
CA ASP A 270 3.81 -39.26 4.13
C ASP A 270 3.36 -38.98 5.56
N PRO A 271 4.29 -38.85 6.52
CA PRO A 271 3.96 -38.57 7.92
C PRO A 271 3.61 -37.08 8.11
N LEU A 272 2.68 -36.56 7.30
CA LEU A 272 2.18 -35.19 7.34
C LEU A 272 0.70 -35.19 7.73
N THR A 273 0.36 -34.46 8.77
CA THR A 273 -1.02 -34.30 9.23
C THR A 273 -1.69 -33.07 8.62
N GLN A 274 -3.02 -33.08 8.61
CA GLN A 274 -3.81 -31.90 8.27
C GLN A 274 -3.49 -30.73 9.21
N LYS A 275 -3.28 -30.98 10.50
CA LYS A 275 -2.93 -29.94 11.48
C LYS A 275 -1.64 -29.21 11.06
N GLU A 276 -0.60 -29.95 10.68
CA GLU A 276 0.67 -29.38 10.25
C GLU A 276 0.54 -28.55 8.97
N TYR A 277 -0.31 -28.97 8.02
CA TYR A 277 -0.62 -28.17 6.83
C TYR A 277 -1.22 -26.81 7.18
N TYR A 278 -2.21 -26.76 8.08
CA TYR A 278 -2.82 -25.50 8.49
C TYR A 278 -1.88 -24.66 9.37
N SER A 279 -1.00 -25.30 10.15
CA SER A 279 0.07 -24.60 10.87
C SER A 279 1.09 -23.96 9.94
N LEU A 280 1.50 -24.62 8.85
CA LEU A 280 2.34 -24.00 7.82
C LEU A 280 1.59 -22.89 7.08
N THR A 281 0.31 -23.09 6.80
CA THR A 281 -0.56 -22.09 6.16
C THR A 281 -0.69 -20.80 6.99
N ALA A 282 -0.58 -20.89 8.32
CA ALA A 282 -0.70 -19.74 9.19
C ALA A 282 0.37 -18.66 8.99
N PHE A 283 1.55 -19.01 8.44
CA PHE A 283 2.58 -18.03 8.03
C PHE A 283 2.09 -17.12 6.90
N PHE A 284 1.38 -17.68 5.91
CA PHE A 284 0.90 -16.95 4.74
C PHE A 284 -0.47 -16.31 4.96
N ASN A 285 -1.26 -16.83 5.88
CA ASN A 285 -2.60 -16.33 6.22
C ASN A 285 -2.60 -14.89 6.80
N GLN A 286 -1.41 -14.31 7.03
CA GLN A 286 -1.21 -12.93 7.48
C GLN A 286 -1.28 -11.89 6.36
N THR A 287 -1.36 -12.31 5.09
CA THR A 287 -1.54 -11.40 3.95
C THR A 287 -2.82 -10.54 4.08
N PRO A 288 -2.79 -9.25 3.73
CA PRO A 288 -3.95 -8.36 3.75
C PRO A 288 -4.91 -8.60 2.58
N VAL A 289 -4.58 -9.50 1.64
CA VAL A 289 -5.49 -9.94 0.58
C VAL A 289 -6.82 -10.37 1.21
N ASN A 290 -7.92 -9.84 0.66
CA ASN A 290 -9.29 -10.05 1.14
C ASN A 290 -10.11 -10.96 0.22
N GLY A 291 -9.54 -11.38 -0.92
CA GLY A 291 -10.15 -12.25 -1.92
C GLY A 291 -11.29 -11.62 -2.73
N SER A 292 -11.50 -10.30 -2.68
CA SER A 292 -12.55 -9.64 -3.47
C SER A 292 -12.38 -9.83 -4.98
N GLY A 293 -11.14 -10.09 -5.43
CA GLY A 293 -10.82 -10.29 -6.84
C GLY A 293 -11.02 -9.03 -7.69
N GLY A 294 -11.07 -9.22 -9.00
CA GLY A 294 -11.49 -8.23 -10.00
C GLY A 294 -10.42 -7.23 -10.45
N ASP A 295 -9.50 -6.83 -9.57
CA ASP A 295 -8.31 -6.06 -9.95
C ASP A 295 -7.16 -7.03 -10.30
N PRO A 296 -6.67 -7.04 -11.56
CA PRO A 296 -5.51 -7.86 -11.93
C PRO A 296 -4.23 -7.51 -11.15
N GLN A 297 -4.20 -6.35 -10.50
CA GLN A 297 -3.12 -5.85 -9.63
C GLN A 297 -3.63 -5.85 -8.19
N THR A 298 -4.07 -7.03 -7.73
CA THR A 298 -4.59 -7.23 -6.37
C THR A 298 -3.58 -6.71 -5.34
N LYS A 299 -4.02 -5.82 -4.45
CA LYS A 299 -3.16 -5.23 -3.41
C LYS A 299 -2.69 -6.30 -2.41
N PRO A 300 -1.47 -6.17 -1.83
CA PRO A 300 -0.52 -5.06 -1.95
C PRO A 300 0.19 -4.98 -3.31
N VAL A 301 0.53 -3.75 -3.71
CA VAL A 301 1.29 -3.48 -4.95
C VAL A 301 2.46 -2.55 -4.67
N LEU A 302 3.54 -2.74 -5.40
CA LEU A 302 4.75 -1.94 -5.40
C LEU A 302 4.89 -1.24 -6.76
N GLU A 303 5.13 0.06 -6.75
CA GLU A 303 5.56 0.78 -7.94
C GLU A 303 7.06 0.52 -8.16
N VAL A 304 7.42 0.00 -9.33
CA VAL A 304 8.78 -0.41 -9.67
C VAL A 304 9.29 0.49 -10.80
N PRO A 305 9.87 1.66 -10.47
CA PRO A 305 10.41 2.56 -11.49
C PRO A 305 11.65 1.93 -12.14
N SER A 306 11.81 2.15 -13.44
CA SER A 306 13.05 1.84 -14.16
C SER A 306 14.22 2.67 -13.62
N GLN A 307 15.46 2.21 -13.84
CA GLN A 307 16.66 2.97 -13.45
C GLN A 307 16.66 4.39 -14.04
N GLN A 308 16.23 4.53 -15.30
CA GLN A 308 16.09 5.84 -15.94
C GLN A 308 15.08 6.76 -15.21
N GLN A 309 13.97 6.22 -14.73
CA GLN A 309 12.99 6.98 -13.94
C GLN A 309 13.57 7.37 -12.58
N ILE A 310 14.29 6.47 -11.91
CA ILE A 310 14.98 6.74 -10.63
C ILE A 310 16.00 7.87 -10.80
N ASP A 311 16.86 7.77 -11.81
CA ASP A 311 17.91 8.78 -12.08
C ASP A 311 17.30 10.14 -12.39
N LYS A 312 16.23 10.16 -13.20
CA LYS A 312 15.49 11.38 -13.53
C LYS A 312 14.83 12.00 -12.28
N GLU A 313 14.20 11.19 -11.44
CA GLU A 313 13.62 11.67 -10.19
C GLU A 313 14.70 12.29 -9.28
N LYS A 314 15.86 11.63 -9.13
CA LYS A 314 16.97 12.12 -8.31
C LYS A 314 17.54 13.44 -8.86
N ALA A 315 17.62 13.59 -10.18
CA ALA A 315 18.04 14.83 -10.82
C ALA A 315 17.04 15.97 -10.52
N LEU A 316 15.73 15.72 -10.69
CA LEU A 316 14.69 16.70 -10.38
C LEU A 316 14.67 17.09 -8.90
N GLN A 317 14.86 16.14 -7.99
CA GLN A 317 14.97 16.41 -6.55
C GLN A 317 16.17 17.32 -6.24
N SER A 318 17.30 17.08 -6.91
CA SER A 318 18.50 17.91 -6.76
C SER A 318 18.29 19.34 -7.29
N GLU A 319 17.53 19.47 -8.38
CA GLU A 319 17.12 20.77 -8.93
C GLU A 319 16.17 21.52 -7.98
N ILE A 320 15.15 20.83 -7.44
CA ILE A 320 14.25 21.38 -6.43
C ILE A 320 15.04 21.90 -5.22
N ALA A 321 15.97 21.11 -4.69
CA ALA A 321 16.82 21.52 -3.56
C ALA A 321 17.61 22.81 -3.88
N THR A 322 18.13 22.92 -5.11
CA THR A 322 18.84 24.12 -5.58
C THR A 322 17.90 25.33 -5.65
N ILE A 323 16.68 25.17 -6.16
CA ILE A 323 15.69 26.25 -6.26
C ILE A 323 15.19 26.65 -4.87
N GLN A 324 14.99 25.71 -3.95
CA GLN A 324 14.62 25.98 -2.56
C GLN A 324 15.69 26.81 -1.84
N ILE A 325 16.98 26.55 -2.10
CA ILE A 325 18.07 27.40 -1.60
C ILE A 325 17.93 28.82 -2.16
N LYS A 326 17.75 28.98 -3.48
CA LYS A 326 17.53 30.30 -4.11
C LYS A 326 16.31 31.02 -3.53
N GLN A 327 15.21 30.31 -3.32
CA GLN A 327 13.97 30.83 -2.75
C GLN A 327 14.19 31.33 -1.31
N LYS A 328 14.91 30.56 -0.49
CA LYS A 328 15.28 30.96 0.88
C LYS A 328 16.21 32.18 0.89
N THR A 329 17.22 32.22 0.02
CA THR A 329 18.11 33.37 -0.12
C THR A 329 17.35 34.62 -0.58
N LEU A 330 16.43 34.48 -1.53
CA LEU A 330 15.59 35.57 -1.99
C LEU A 330 14.65 36.07 -0.89
N ALA A 331 14.01 35.16 -0.13
CA ALA A 331 13.17 35.53 1.01
C ALA A 331 13.95 36.35 2.04
N ALA A 332 15.16 35.93 2.40
CA ALA A 332 16.03 36.67 3.32
C ALA A 332 16.41 38.07 2.78
N LYS A 333 16.67 38.18 1.47
CA LYS A 333 16.96 39.46 0.82
C LYS A 333 15.74 40.41 0.80
N LEU A 334 14.53 39.86 0.70
CA LEU A 334 13.28 40.62 0.63
C LEU A 334 12.73 40.99 2.02
N ALA A 335 13.10 40.26 3.08
CA ALA A 335 12.59 40.45 4.44
C ALA A 335 12.60 41.92 4.93
N PRO A 336 13.63 42.76 4.65
CA PRO A 336 13.62 44.16 5.07
C PRO A 336 12.48 45.00 4.47
N GLN A 337 11.91 44.58 3.34
CA GLN A 337 10.81 45.29 2.65
C GLN A 337 9.43 44.88 3.18
N GLN A 338 9.34 43.89 4.07
CA GLN A 338 8.06 43.42 4.57
C GLN A 338 7.33 44.50 5.39
N LYS A 339 8.04 45.21 6.28
CA LYS A 339 7.46 46.26 7.11
C LYS A 339 6.79 47.37 6.30
N SER A 340 7.45 47.86 5.25
CA SER A 340 6.87 48.90 4.39
C SER A 340 5.68 48.40 3.58
N TRP A 341 5.67 47.11 3.18
CA TRP A 341 4.50 46.49 2.58
C TRP A 341 3.33 46.39 3.57
N GLU A 342 3.58 45.97 4.81
CA GLU A 342 2.55 45.88 5.87
C GLU A 342 1.91 47.24 6.17
N GLU A 343 2.71 48.31 6.25
CA GLU A 343 2.22 49.69 6.43
C GLU A 343 1.35 50.17 5.26
N ALA A 344 1.76 49.87 4.03
CA ALA A 344 0.97 50.19 2.85
C ALA A 344 -0.40 49.47 2.85
N GLN A 345 -0.45 48.22 3.35
CA GLN A 345 -1.70 47.48 3.49
C GLN A 345 -2.58 48.02 4.63
N ARG A 346 -1.99 48.45 5.76
CA ARG A 346 -2.73 49.14 6.85
C ARG A 346 -3.45 50.39 6.34
N GLN A 347 -2.80 51.19 5.50
CA GLN A 347 -3.40 52.41 4.92
C GLN A 347 -4.53 52.14 3.93
N LYS A 348 -4.49 51.03 3.18
CA LYS A 348 -5.62 50.65 2.32
C LYS A 348 -6.87 50.26 3.12
N ASN A 349 -6.70 49.69 4.31
CA ASN A 349 -7.82 49.21 5.13
C ASN A 349 -8.57 50.33 5.88
N SER A 350 -8.00 51.53 6.05
CA SER A 350 -8.67 52.67 6.71
C SER A 350 -9.80 53.30 5.88
N GLN A 351 -10.08 52.79 4.68
CA GLN A 351 -11.13 53.27 3.76
C GLN A 351 -12.55 52.78 4.10
N TRP A 352 -12.74 51.99 5.17
CA TRP A 352 -14.04 51.44 5.59
C TRP A 352 -14.54 52.07 6.89
N THR A 353 -15.78 52.57 6.88
CA THR A 353 -16.47 53.05 8.08
C THR A 353 -17.44 51.99 8.59
N SER A 354 -17.20 51.43 9.78
CA SER A 354 -18.12 50.50 10.41
C SER A 354 -19.38 51.22 10.91
N LEU A 355 -20.54 50.57 10.73
CA LEU A 355 -21.83 51.09 11.15
C LEU A 355 -22.23 50.51 12.50
N ARG A 356 -22.50 51.38 13.47
CA ARG A 356 -23.08 50.97 14.76
C ARG A 356 -24.60 50.84 14.62
N ALA A 357 -25.14 49.63 14.81
CA ALA A 357 -26.59 49.44 14.76
C ALA A 357 -27.32 50.29 15.82
N SER A 358 -28.36 51.00 15.37
CA SER A 358 -29.37 51.61 16.23
C SER A 358 -30.48 50.62 16.61
N SER A 359 -30.69 49.59 15.78
CA SER A 359 -31.63 48.50 16.05
C SER A 359 -31.22 47.23 15.34
N ILE A 360 -31.44 46.08 15.99
CA ILE A 360 -31.40 44.78 15.33
C ILE A 360 -32.58 43.93 15.80
N THR A 361 -33.30 43.33 14.85
CA THR A 361 -34.44 42.44 15.11
C THR A 361 -34.33 41.16 14.30
N ALA A 362 -35.10 40.14 14.69
CA ALA A 362 -35.17 38.86 14.00
C ALA A 362 -36.63 38.42 13.82
N SER A 363 -36.87 37.54 12.84
CA SER A 363 -38.16 36.87 12.66
C SER A 363 -38.53 35.96 13.84
N ASP A 364 -37.54 35.46 14.59
CA ASP A 364 -37.73 34.69 15.82
C ASP A 364 -37.57 35.59 17.05
N GLN A 365 -38.57 35.63 17.93
CA GLN A 365 -38.57 36.51 19.11
C GLN A 365 -37.63 36.02 20.24
N GLY A 366 -37.17 34.76 20.20
CA GLY A 366 -36.23 34.22 21.17
C GLY A 366 -34.76 34.52 20.86
N LEU A 367 -34.46 35.01 19.65
CA LEU A 367 -33.11 35.33 19.21
C LEU A 367 -32.67 36.65 19.83
N LYS A 368 -31.54 36.63 20.53
CA LYS A 368 -30.98 37.80 21.24
C LYS A 368 -29.74 38.31 20.52
N PHE A 369 -29.45 39.59 20.68
CA PHE A 369 -28.30 40.24 20.09
C PHE A 369 -27.54 41.07 21.11
N GLU A 370 -26.22 40.98 21.05
CA GLU A 370 -25.29 41.76 21.85
C GLU A 370 -24.43 42.63 20.93
N HIS A 371 -24.24 43.90 21.31
CA HIS A 371 -23.34 44.81 20.62
C HIS A 371 -21.95 44.71 21.23
N LEU A 372 -20.96 44.34 20.43
CA LEU A 372 -19.58 44.23 20.88
C LEU A 372 -18.80 45.55 20.67
N PRO A 373 -17.68 45.78 21.38
CA PRO A 373 -16.87 47.01 21.26
C PRO A 373 -16.33 47.29 19.85
N ASP A 374 -16.12 46.25 19.04
CA ASP A 374 -15.66 46.34 17.65
C ASP A 374 -16.80 46.67 16.66
N GLN A 375 -17.97 47.05 17.18
CA GLN A 375 -19.21 47.35 16.46
C GLN A 375 -19.84 46.14 15.75
N SER A 376 -19.33 44.92 15.98
CA SER A 376 -20.00 43.71 15.52
C SER A 376 -21.19 43.38 16.42
N ILE A 377 -22.13 42.62 15.85
CA ILE A 377 -23.28 42.08 16.55
C ILE A 377 -23.09 40.59 16.75
N LEU A 378 -23.30 40.12 17.97
CA LEU A 378 -23.24 38.71 18.34
C LEU A 378 -24.64 38.18 18.68
N SER A 379 -25.08 37.12 18.00
CA SER A 379 -26.36 36.46 18.29
C SER A 379 -26.24 35.41 19.39
N SER A 380 -27.29 35.32 20.21
CA SER A 380 -27.43 34.37 21.31
C SER A 380 -28.92 34.04 21.53
N GLY A 381 -29.28 33.37 22.64
CA GLY A 381 -30.67 32.98 22.90
C GLY A 381 -31.13 31.78 22.08
N SER A 382 -32.38 31.77 21.63
CA SER A 382 -32.97 30.68 20.82
C SER A 382 -32.12 30.41 19.57
N ASN A 383 -32.18 29.18 19.06
CA ASN A 383 -31.48 28.77 17.83
C ASN A 383 -32.50 28.26 16.79
N PRO A 384 -33.26 29.15 16.13
CA PRO A 384 -34.33 28.77 15.23
C PRO A 384 -33.78 28.08 13.97
N LYS A 385 -34.62 27.25 13.33
CA LYS A 385 -34.25 26.56 12.08
C LYS A 385 -33.91 27.54 10.96
N LYS A 386 -34.66 28.64 10.85
CA LYS A 386 -34.49 29.72 9.87
C LYS A 386 -34.64 31.06 10.57
N ALA A 387 -33.93 32.08 10.09
CA ALA A 387 -34.03 33.42 10.65
C ALA A 387 -33.84 34.48 9.57
N THR A 388 -34.70 35.51 9.61
CA THR A 388 -34.48 36.78 8.90
C THR A 388 -34.04 37.83 9.91
N LEU A 389 -32.85 38.39 9.74
CA LEU A 389 -32.28 39.43 10.60
C LEU A 389 -32.46 40.79 9.94
N GLN A 390 -32.87 41.80 10.70
CA GLN A 390 -32.98 43.17 10.22
C GLN A 390 -32.08 44.08 11.05
N PHE A 391 -31.01 44.58 10.44
CA PHE A 391 -30.05 45.50 11.04
C PHE A 391 -30.36 46.91 10.56
N THR A 392 -30.50 47.89 11.46
CA THR A 392 -30.68 49.31 11.10
C THR A 392 -29.60 50.15 11.77
N ALA A 393 -28.95 51.03 11.02
CA ALA A 393 -27.91 51.93 11.52
C ALA A 393 -27.98 53.31 10.84
N PRO A 394 -27.57 54.40 11.52
CA PRO A 394 -27.36 55.69 10.87
C PRO A 394 -26.23 55.58 9.82
N LEU A 395 -26.40 56.26 8.69
CA LEU A 395 -25.35 56.39 7.68
C LEU A 395 -24.43 57.58 8.00
N PRO A 396 -23.11 57.47 7.76
CA PRO A 396 -22.22 58.62 7.82
C PRO A 396 -22.57 59.61 6.69
N ILE A 397 -22.51 60.91 6.99
CA ILE A 397 -22.77 61.96 6.00
C ILE A 397 -21.72 61.87 4.89
N GLY A 398 -22.17 61.90 3.64
CA GLY A 398 -21.29 61.87 2.48
C GLY A 398 -21.61 60.77 1.49
N LYS A 399 -20.67 60.51 0.58
CA LYS A 399 -20.85 59.54 -0.51
C LYS A 399 -20.67 58.12 0.01
N ILE A 400 -21.57 57.22 -0.36
CA ILE A 400 -21.46 55.79 -0.11
C ILE A 400 -21.55 55.07 -1.45
N SER A 401 -20.62 54.17 -1.69
CA SER A 401 -20.43 53.48 -2.97
C SER A 401 -20.52 51.96 -2.87
N ALA A 402 -20.26 51.40 -1.68
CA ALA A 402 -20.40 49.97 -1.43
C ALA A 402 -20.67 49.65 0.04
N LEU A 403 -21.20 48.45 0.26
CA LEU A 403 -21.51 47.85 1.55
C LEU A 403 -20.64 46.61 1.75
N ARG A 404 -20.09 46.44 2.95
CA ARG A 404 -19.33 45.25 3.35
C ARG A 404 -20.01 44.57 4.52
N LEU A 405 -20.25 43.27 4.39
CA LEU A 405 -20.69 42.36 5.44
C LEU A 405 -19.50 41.51 5.86
N ASP A 406 -19.00 41.68 7.08
CA ASP A 406 -18.04 40.76 7.68
C ASP A 406 -18.80 39.71 8.49
N ALA A 407 -18.54 38.44 8.17
CA ALA A 407 -18.98 37.28 8.91
C ALA A 407 -17.81 36.82 9.79
N LEU A 408 -17.98 36.92 11.11
CA LEU A 408 -16.87 36.87 12.06
C LEU A 408 -16.95 35.61 12.92
N ARG A 409 -15.80 34.99 13.17
CA ARG A 409 -15.74 33.87 14.10
C ARG A 409 -15.90 34.35 15.54
N HIS A 410 -16.41 33.46 16.37
CA HIS A 410 -16.48 33.71 17.81
C HIS A 410 -16.45 32.38 18.59
N PRO A 411 -15.77 32.31 19.76
CA PRO A 411 -15.70 31.09 20.57
C PRO A 411 -17.06 30.51 20.99
N SER A 412 -18.10 31.34 21.07
CA SER A 412 -19.47 30.87 21.39
C SER A 412 -20.23 30.27 20.19
N MET A 413 -19.66 30.30 18.98
CA MET A 413 -20.21 29.63 17.81
C MET A 413 -19.81 28.15 17.79
N ALA A 414 -20.54 27.34 17.04
CA ALA A 414 -20.22 25.93 16.93
C ALA A 414 -18.80 25.75 16.33
N LYS A 415 -17.96 24.99 17.04
CA LYS A 415 -16.54 24.78 16.70
C LYS A 415 -15.73 26.09 16.55
N GLY A 416 -16.16 27.17 17.19
CA GLY A 416 -15.53 28.50 17.02
C GLY A 416 -15.72 29.09 15.62
N GLY A 417 -16.69 28.59 14.85
CA GLY A 417 -17.03 29.05 13.50
C GLY A 417 -17.78 30.38 13.50
N ILE A 418 -18.64 30.57 12.49
CA ILE A 418 -19.33 31.86 12.22
C ILE A 418 -20.84 31.76 12.51
N ALA A 419 -21.37 30.55 12.69
CA ALA A 419 -22.77 30.28 12.97
C ALA A 419 -22.93 29.25 14.11
N ARG A 420 -24.19 29.11 14.57
CA ARG A 420 -24.59 28.13 15.60
C ARG A 420 -25.19 26.85 15.02
N SER A 421 -24.91 26.56 13.75
CA SER A 421 -25.20 25.28 13.10
C SER A 421 -24.21 24.19 13.53
N ASP A 422 -24.53 22.92 13.29
CA ASP A 422 -23.65 21.77 13.56
C ASP A 422 -22.25 21.85 12.93
N SER A 423 -22.16 22.48 11.75
CA SER A 423 -20.93 22.71 10.99
C SER A 423 -20.21 24.01 11.36
N GLY A 424 -20.87 24.90 12.09
CA GLY A 424 -20.41 26.28 12.32
C GLY A 424 -20.57 27.21 11.11
N ASN A 425 -21.18 26.73 10.03
CA ASN A 425 -21.40 27.44 8.76
C ASN A 425 -22.76 28.15 8.70
N PHE A 426 -22.88 29.20 7.88
CA PHE A 426 -24.15 29.83 7.57
C PHE A 426 -24.50 29.66 6.09
N VAL A 427 -25.77 29.88 5.76
CA VAL A 427 -26.27 29.93 4.38
C VAL A 427 -27.16 31.17 4.24
N MET A 428 -26.57 32.27 3.76
CA MET A 428 -27.29 33.54 3.60
C MET A 428 -27.99 33.55 2.25
N THR A 429 -29.29 33.36 2.27
CA THR A 429 -30.17 33.25 1.11
C THR A 429 -30.65 34.59 0.55
N GLY A 430 -30.54 35.67 1.33
CA GLY A 430 -30.94 37.00 0.89
C GLY A 430 -30.13 38.10 1.58
N PHE A 431 -29.70 39.11 0.82
CA PHE A 431 -29.12 40.35 1.31
C PHE A 431 -29.81 41.53 0.61
N GLU A 432 -30.51 42.35 1.38
CA GLU A 432 -31.19 43.55 0.88
C GLU A 432 -30.76 44.77 1.67
N ALA A 433 -30.58 45.89 0.99
CA ALA A 433 -30.21 47.16 1.59
C ALA A 433 -31.30 48.19 1.29
N HIS A 434 -31.79 48.86 2.33
CA HIS A 434 -32.90 49.80 2.26
C HIS A 434 -32.49 51.14 2.87
N LEU A 435 -32.66 52.22 2.13
CA LEU A 435 -32.46 53.58 2.62
C LEU A 435 -33.75 54.09 3.27
N ILE A 436 -33.62 54.59 4.49
CA ILE A 436 -34.69 55.21 5.27
C ILE A 436 -34.34 56.70 5.41
N ARG A 437 -35.12 57.55 4.74
CA ARG A 437 -35.02 59.01 4.86
C ARG A 437 -36.32 59.55 5.44
N LYS A 438 -36.22 60.41 6.46
CA LYS A 438 -37.39 60.99 7.12
C LYS A 438 -38.31 61.66 6.08
N GLY A 439 -39.59 61.32 6.11
CA GLY A 439 -40.60 61.87 5.19
C GLY A 439 -40.64 61.24 3.79
N ASN A 440 -39.79 60.24 3.49
CA ASN A 440 -39.80 59.52 2.22
C ASN A 440 -40.19 58.04 2.42
N PRO A 441 -40.77 57.38 1.40
CA PRO A 441 -40.90 55.92 1.40
C PRO A 441 -39.55 55.23 1.55
N ILE A 442 -39.53 54.06 2.20
CA ILE A 442 -38.32 53.23 2.29
C ILE A 442 -37.90 52.81 0.89
N GLN A 443 -36.67 53.11 0.51
CA GLN A 443 -36.12 52.84 -0.82
C GLN A 443 -35.23 51.61 -0.77
N LEU A 444 -35.54 50.58 -1.56
CA LEU A 444 -34.61 49.47 -1.81
C LEU A 444 -33.45 49.99 -2.67
N LEU A 445 -32.22 49.75 -2.20
CA LEU A 445 -30.99 50.11 -2.91
C LEU A 445 -30.63 48.99 -3.88
N ASP A 446 -30.32 49.37 -5.12
CA ASP A 446 -29.85 48.42 -6.13
C ASP A 446 -28.39 48.06 -5.89
N LEU A 447 -28.14 46.75 -5.77
CA LEU A 447 -26.82 46.18 -5.43
C LEU A 447 -26.31 45.37 -6.61
N GLU A 448 -25.08 45.65 -7.02
CA GLU A 448 -24.41 44.95 -8.10
C GLU A 448 -23.07 44.35 -7.66
N ARG A 449 -22.55 43.47 -8.53
CA ARG A 449 -21.21 42.89 -8.44
C ARG A 449 -20.87 42.40 -7.02
N PRO A 450 -21.67 41.46 -6.46
CA PRO A 450 -21.35 40.92 -5.16
C PRO A 450 -20.07 40.09 -5.25
N ILE A 451 -19.15 40.29 -4.32
CA ILE A 451 -17.87 39.58 -4.22
C ILE A 451 -17.79 38.99 -2.83
N ALA A 452 -17.30 37.76 -2.68
CA ALA A 452 -17.04 37.14 -1.38
C ALA A 452 -15.59 36.66 -1.27
N THR A 453 -15.06 36.63 -0.06
CA THR A 453 -13.70 36.12 0.21
C THR A 453 -13.58 34.61 -0.04
N PHE A 454 -14.68 33.88 0.05
CA PHE A 454 -14.75 32.45 -0.25
C PHE A 454 -16.18 32.06 -0.64
N GLU A 455 -16.33 31.04 -1.49
CA GLU A 455 -17.62 30.50 -1.91
C GLU A 455 -17.57 28.97 -1.92
N GLN A 456 -18.48 28.33 -1.20
CA GLN A 456 -18.58 26.88 -1.13
C GLN A 456 -19.33 26.32 -2.36
N GLY A 457 -18.61 25.75 -3.33
CA GLY A 457 -19.23 25.03 -4.46
C GLY A 457 -20.36 25.84 -5.14
N PRO A 458 -21.63 25.35 -5.14
CA PRO A 458 -22.77 26.06 -5.74
C PRO A 458 -23.32 27.23 -4.90
N TYR A 459 -22.88 27.41 -3.66
CA TYR A 459 -23.34 28.44 -2.71
C TYR A 459 -22.63 29.79 -2.96
N LYS A 460 -22.93 30.41 -4.10
CA LYS A 460 -22.32 31.64 -4.60
C LYS A 460 -22.89 32.91 -3.98
N ILE A 461 -22.08 33.95 -3.78
CA ILE A 461 -22.56 35.23 -3.22
C ILE A 461 -23.63 35.90 -4.09
N THR A 462 -23.55 35.71 -5.40
CA THR A 462 -24.56 36.17 -6.37
C THR A 462 -25.95 35.62 -6.09
N ASN A 463 -26.07 34.49 -5.39
CA ASN A 463 -27.38 33.93 -5.04
C ASN A 463 -28.09 34.73 -3.96
N ALA A 464 -27.37 35.43 -3.09
CA ALA A 464 -27.96 36.24 -2.01
C ALA A 464 -28.69 37.50 -2.53
N LEU A 465 -28.44 37.93 -3.77
CA LEU A 465 -29.17 39.04 -4.40
C LEU A 465 -30.41 38.58 -5.20
N LYS A 466 -30.61 37.26 -5.36
CA LYS A 466 -31.75 36.72 -6.11
C LYS A 466 -32.97 36.60 -5.20
N ALA A 467 -34.06 37.28 -5.54
CA ALA A 467 -35.33 37.16 -4.82
C ALA A 467 -35.79 35.70 -4.74
N GLY A 468 -36.23 35.26 -3.55
CA GLY A 468 -36.74 33.89 -3.32
C GLY A 468 -35.71 32.75 -3.40
N ASN A 469 -34.40 33.03 -3.55
CA ASN A 469 -33.38 31.99 -3.58
C ASN A 469 -33.26 31.27 -2.22
N THR A 470 -33.07 29.95 -2.22
CA THR A 470 -32.87 29.15 -1.00
C THR A 470 -31.49 28.51 -0.90
N THR A 471 -30.64 28.67 -1.93
CA THR A 471 -29.26 28.19 -1.94
C THR A 471 -28.34 29.19 -1.25
N GLY A 472 -28.41 30.49 -1.59
CA GLY A 472 -27.63 31.53 -0.91
C GLY A 472 -26.10 31.43 -1.04
N TRP A 473 -25.41 32.11 -0.13
CA TRP A 473 -23.96 32.14 0.06
C TRP A 473 -23.54 31.33 1.29
N ALA A 474 -22.53 30.47 1.14
CA ALA A 474 -21.96 29.66 2.21
C ALA A 474 -20.43 29.55 2.06
N ILE A 475 -19.73 29.20 3.15
CA ILE A 475 -18.27 29.38 3.24
C ILE A 475 -17.48 28.14 3.69
N PHE A 476 -18.09 26.97 3.77
CA PHE A 476 -17.40 25.77 4.27
C PHE A 476 -16.41 25.20 3.24
N ASN A 477 -15.15 24.98 3.62
CA ASN A 477 -14.08 24.53 2.72
C ASN A 477 -13.91 23.00 2.64
N GLY A 478 -14.72 22.23 3.39
CA GLY A 478 -14.66 20.76 3.43
C GLY A 478 -14.06 20.19 4.72
N THR A 479 -13.32 20.99 5.50
CA THR A 479 -12.72 20.57 6.78
C THR A 479 -13.15 21.45 7.95
N SER A 480 -13.02 22.77 7.84
CA SER A 480 -13.35 23.72 8.92
C SER A 480 -13.57 25.14 8.41
N ILE A 481 -14.07 26.03 9.29
CA ILE A 481 -14.05 27.48 9.03
C ILE A 481 -12.84 28.06 9.74
N ASP A 482 -11.76 28.23 8.97
CA ASP A 482 -10.42 28.53 9.44
C ASP A 482 -10.15 30.03 9.60
N ARG A 483 -10.99 30.89 9.03
CA ARG A 483 -10.88 32.34 9.10
C ARG A 483 -12.25 33.05 9.11
N ASP A 484 -12.20 34.35 9.37
CA ASP A 484 -13.34 35.24 9.15
C ASP A 484 -13.53 35.46 7.64
N HIS A 485 -14.76 35.75 7.23
CA HIS A 485 -15.11 35.92 5.83
C HIS A 485 -15.87 37.22 5.62
N ALA A 486 -15.95 37.67 4.38
CA ALA A 486 -16.82 38.80 4.06
C ALA A 486 -17.40 38.71 2.66
N ALA A 487 -18.46 39.50 2.51
CA ALA A 487 -19.06 39.84 1.25
C ALA A 487 -19.04 41.36 1.04
N LEU A 488 -18.85 41.74 -0.21
CA LEU A 488 -18.85 43.11 -0.69
C LEU A 488 -19.98 43.26 -1.71
N PHE A 489 -20.78 44.31 -1.56
CA PHE A 489 -21.89 44.66 -2.44
C PHE A 489 -21.71 46.10 -2.92
N HIS A 490 -21.60 46.29 -4.24
CA HIS A 490 -21.50 47.63 -4.81
C HIS A 490 -22.90 48.22 -4.95
N LEU A 491 -23.05 49.51 -4.68
CA LEU A 491 -24.26 50.21 -5.06
C LEU A 491 -24.20 50.49 -6.56
N SER A 492 -25.23 50.08 -7.32
CA SER A 492 -25.32 50.35 -8.75
C SER A 492 -25.23 51.86 -9.06
N GLN A 493 -25.72 52.69 -8.12
CA GLN A 493 -25.49 54.12 -8.09
C GLN A 493 -25.00 54.54 -6.70
N PRO A 494 -23.84 55.23 -6.57
CA PRO A 494 -23.41 55.77 -5.29
C PRO A 494 -24.47 56.70 -4.71
N LEU A 495 -24.78 56.52 -3.44
CA LEU A 495 -25.73 57.38 -2.72
C LEU A 495 -24.98 58.48 -1.97
N THR A 496 -25.62 59.64 -1.81
CA THR A 496 -25.14 60.70 -0.92
C THR A 496 -26.05 60.73 0.31
N ALA A 497 -25.53 60.25 1.43
CA ALA A 497 -26.22 60.19 2.70
C ALA A 497 -26.24 61.56 3.38
N GLN A 498 -27.41 61.94 3.88
CA GLN A 498 -27.68 63.17 4.61
C GLN A 498 -27.80 62.90 6.12
N GLU A 499 -27.77 63.96 6.92
CA GLU A 499 -27.98 63.84 8.36
C GLU A 499 -29.36 63.21 8.65
N GLY A 500 -29.38 62.17 9.48
CA GLY A 500 -30.60 61.44 9.84
C GLY A 500 -31.00 60.32 8.87
N ASP A 501 -30.29 60.12 7.75
CA ASP A 501 -30.50 58.95 6.89
C ASP A 501 -30.05 57.67 7.63
N GLN A 502 -30.84 56.60 7.50
CA GLN A 502 -30.53 55.29 8.05
C GLN A 502 -30.46 54.23 6.95
N LEU A 503 -29.59 53.26 7.15
CA LEU A 503 -29.48 52.06 6.34
C LEU A 503 -30.10 50.89 7.10
N LYS A 504 -31.08 50.24 6.49
CA LYS A 504 -31.65 48.97 6.95
C LYS A 504 -31.16 47.83 6.06
N ILE A 505 -30.44 46.88 6.64
CA ILE A 505 -30.00 45.64 6.00
C ILE A 505 -30.92 44.49 6.42
N VAL A 506 -31.38 43.71 5.46
CA VAL A 506 -32.17 42.48 5.70
C VAL A 506 -31.34 41.27 5.27
N LEU A 507 -31.06 40.37 6.21
CA LEU A 507 -30.31 39.14 5.99
C LEU A 507 -31.26 37.95 6.13
N ARG A 508 -31.60 37.28 5.02
CA ARG A 508 -32.49 36.11 5.01
C ARG A 508 -31.70 34.81 5.05
N HIS A 509 -32.10 33.86 5.89
CA HIS A 509 -31.49 32.53 6.00
C HIS A 509 -32.55 31.43 5.91
N ASP A 510 -33.10 31.26 4.71
CA ASP A 510 -34.24 30.38 4.42
C ASP A 510 -33.81 29.03 3.81
N SER A 511 -32.54 28.66 3.97
CA SER A 511 -31.97 27.46 3.38
C SER A 511 -32.65 26.17 3.88
N GLN A 512 -32.42 25.06 3.19
CA GLN A 512 -32.90 23.74 3.64
C GLN A 512 -32.15 23.23 4.89
N HIS A 513 -31.03 23.86 5.25
CA HIS A 513 -30.20 23.46 6.38
C HIS A 513 -30.61 24.24 7.63
N ASP A 514 -30.99 23.52 8.67
CA ASP A 514 -31.44 24.10 9.94
C ASP A 514 -30.30 24.90 10.61
N GLN A 515 -30.64 26.03 11.24
CA GLN A 515 -29.75 26.84 12.10
C GLN A 515 -28.56 27.49 11.38
N HIS A 516 -28.53 27.47 10.05
CA HIS A 516 -27.47 28.06 9.22
C HIS A 516 -27.67 29.57 9.02
N TYR A 517 -27.85 30.33 10.10
CA TYR A 517 -27.85 31.79 10.06
C TYR A 517 -26.58 32.38 10.67
N ILE A 518 -26.19 33.56 10.17
CA ILE A 518 -24.96 34.23 10.59
C ILE A 518 -25.00 34.55 12.09
N GLY A 519 -23.96 34.11 12.80
CA GLY A 519 -23.89 34.16 14.26
C GLY A 519 -23.31 35.47 14.78
N ARG A 520 -22.17 35.90 14.25
CA ARG A 520 -21.55 37.20 14.53
C ARG A 520 -21.24 37.92 13.23
N PHE A 521 -21.63 39.18 13.10
CA PHE A 521 -21.40 39.95 11.89
C PHE A 521 -21.21 41.44 12.12
N LYS A 522 -20.65 42.12 11.13
CA LYS A 522 -20.45 43.58 11.11
C LYS A 522 -20.79 44.14 9.73
N ILE A 523 -21.40 45.32 9.70
CA ILE A 523 -21.70 46.05 8.45
C ILE A 523 -20.80 47.29 8.39
N SER A 524 -20.15 47.52 7.24
CA SER A 524 -19.35 48.71 6.98
C SER A 524 -19.67 49.32 5.61
N VAL A 525 -19.37 50.59 5.43
CA VAL A 525 -19.58 51.38 4.21
C VAL A 525 -18.28 52.02 3.74
N THR A 526 -18.18 52.40 2.46
CA THR A 526 -17.05 53.17 1.91
C THR A 526 -17.51 54.14 0.83
N ASP A 527 -16.76 55.22 0.62
CA ASP A 527 -16.90 56.18 -0.48
C ASP A 527 -16.01 55.84 -1.70
N THR A 528 -15.14 54.84 -1.55
CA THR A 528 -14.20 54.37 -2.58
C THR A 528 -14.94 53.89 -3.81
N ALA A 529 -14.72 54.49 -4.98
CA ALA A 529 -15.56 54.26 -6.16
C ALA A 529 -15.73 52.78 -6.60
N ARG A 530 -14.71 51.94 -6.39
CA ARG A 530 -14.71 50.50 -6.71
C ARG A 530 -13.83 49.73 -5.73
N PRO A 531 -14.30 49.46 -4.50
CA PRO A 531 -13.53 48.65 -3.58
C PRO A 531 -13.46 47.21 -4.10
N SER A 532 -12.46 46.44 -3.66
CA SER A 532 -12.39 45.01 -3.98
C SER A 532 -12.02 44.22 -2.73
N LEU A 533 -12.46 42.96 -2.69
CA LEU A 533 -11.91 41.97 -1.78
C LEU A 533 -10.75 41.32 -2.54
N GLU A 534 -9.51 41.80 -2.37
CA GLU A 534 -8.35 41.04 -2.84
C GLU A 534 -8.39 39.66 -2.15
N LYS A 535 -8.17 38.57 -2.92
CA LYS A 535 -8.57 37.19 -2.58
C LYS A 535 -7.99 36.61 -1.27
N ASP A 536 -7.09 37.30 -0.57
CA ASP A 536 -6.51 36.84 0.69
C ASP A 536 -6.49 37.87 1.84
N ASP A 537 -7.08 39.04 1.64
CA ASP A 537 -6.69 40.20 2.45
C ASP A 537 -7.29 40.23 3.85
N GLN A 538 -8.43 39.61 4.15
CA GLN A 538 -9.03 39.79 5.47
C GLN A 538 -8.29 39.08 6.61
N SER A 539 -7.62 37.96 6.32
CA SER A 539 -6.83 37.28 7.34
C SER A 539 -5.50 37.99 7.61
N ILE A 540 -4.95 38.67 6.61
CA ILE A 540 -3.72 39.47 6.75
C ILE A 540 -4.05 40.82 7.37
N ILE A 541 -5.12 41.49 6.95
CA ILE A 541 -5.59 42.75 7.51
C ILE A 541 -5.83 42.64 9.03
N GLN A 542 -6.41 41.54 9.53
CA GLN A 542 -6.54 41.33 10.97
C GLN A 542 -5.19 41.20 11.68
N LEU A 543 -4.23 40.47 11.09
CA LEU A 543 -2.87 40.39 11.63
C LEU A 543 -2.18 41.75 11.61
N LEU A 544 -2.47 42.58 10.60
CA LEU A 544 -1.94 43.94 10.50
C LEU A 544 -2.52 44.91 11.54
N THR A 545 -3.63 44.55 12.23
CA THR A 545 -4.20 45.30 13.37
C THR A 545 -3.64 44.90 14.73
N ILE A 546 -2.91 43.78 14.81
CA ILE A 546 -2.22 43.34 16.03
C ILE A 546 -0.89 44.10 16.11
N GLU A 547 -0.53 44.59 17.29
CA GLU A 547 0.77 45.22 17.49
C GLU A 547 1.90 44.23 17.17
N PRO A 548 2.98 44.63 16.48
CA PRO A 548 4.04 43.70 16.06
C PRO A 548 4.66 42.89 17.22
N SER A 549 4.67 43.44 18.43
CA SER A 549 5.15 42.77 19.64
C SER A 549 4.21 41.68 20.18
N GLU A 550 2.96 41.65 19.71
CA GLU A 550 1.91 40.73 20.17
C GLU A 550 1.59 39.63 19.13
N LEU A 551 2.20 39.68 17.95
CA LEU A 551 2.08 38.64 16.94
C LEU A 551 2.78 37.35 17.39
N SER A 552 2.05 36.24 17.35
CA SER A 552 2.65 34.91 17.53
C SER A 552 3.52 34.53 16.32
N GLN A 553 4.45 33.59 16.51
CA GLN A 553 5.36 33.12 15.47
C GLN A 553 4.62 32.62 14.21
N GLU A 554 3.49 31.95 14.37
CA GLU A 554 2.69 31.47 13.23
C GLU A 554 2.00 32.61 12.48
N GLN A 555 1.58 33.67 13.19
CA GLN A 555 0.99 34.86 12.57
C GLN A 555 2.03 35.64 11.77
N ASP A 556 3.24 35.80 12.32
CA ASP A 556 4.37 36.42 11.61
C ASP A 556 4.79 35.63 10.35
N ARG A 557 4.81 34.28 10.45
CA ARG A 557 5.05 33.40 9.30
C ARG A 557 4.00 33.59 8.20
N ARG A 558 2.74 33.82 8.56
CA ARG A 558 1.65 34.08 7.60
C ARG A 558 1.80 35.43 6.92
N LEU A 559 2.16 36.48 7.65
CA LEU A 559 2.49 37.79 7.07
C LEU A 559 3.66 37.68 6.08
N THR A 560 4.71 36.98 6.48
CA THR A 560 5.89 36.70 5.63
C THR A 560 5.48 35.96 4.35
N THR A 561 4.64 34.93 4.46
CA THR A 561 4.16 34.15 3.32
C THR A 561 3.35 35.01 2.36
N ALA A 562 2.42 35.81 2.87
CA ALA A 562 1.61 36.73 2.06
C ALA A 562 2.48 37.80 1.38
N PHE A 563 3.44 38.38 2.11
CA PHE A 563 4.40 39.33 1.57
C PHE A 563 5.18 38.73 0.40
N LEU A 564 5.79 37.56 0.57
CA LEU A 564 6.57 36.88 -0.47
C LEU A 564 5.71 36.47 -1.66
N ALA A 565 4.45 36.09 -1.42
CA ALA A 565 3.49 35.75 -2.47
C ALA A 565 3.14 36.94 -3.36
N THR A 566 3.45 38.20 -3.00
CA THR A 566 3.26 39.37 -3.87
C THR A 566 4.49 39.70 -4.74
N ARG A 567 5.55 38.87 -4.71
CA ARG A 567 6.80 39.14 -5.44
C ARG A 567 6.95 38.15 -6.60
N SER A 568 6.90 38.65 -7.82
CA SER A 568 6.98 37.83 -9.05
C SER A 568 8.19 36.91 -9.07
N ALA A 569 9.36 37.39 -8.65
CA ALA A 569 10.57 36.56 -8.55
C ALA A 569 10.43 35.38 -7.58
N TYR A 570 9.71 35.55 -6.47
CA TYR A 570 9.44 34.47 -5.52
C TYR A 570 8.35 33.52 -6.05
N GLN A 571 7.28 34.07 -6.65
CA GLN A 571 6.23 33.31 -7.31
C GLN A 571 6.77 32.40 -8.42
N ASN A 572 7.72 32.89 -9.23
CA ASN A 572 8.37 32.11 -10.28
C ASN A 572 9.11 30.91 -9.69
N LEU A 573 9.93 31.11 -8.65
CA LEU A 573 10.64 30.00 -7.98
C LEU A 573 9.67 28.98 -7.35
N SER A 574 8.57 29.44 -6.75
CA SER A 574 7.51 28.55 -6.25
C SER A 574 6.87 27.75 -7.37
N THR A 575 6.60 28.39 -8.51
CA THR A 575 6.00 27.75 -9.69
C THR A 575 6.94 26.70 -10.27
N ASP A 576 8.24 26.99 -10.33
CA ASP A 576 9.26 26.05 -10.79
C ASP A 576 9.32 24.82 -9.88
N ILE A 577 9.33 24.99 -8.55
CA ILE A 577 9.27 23.88 -7.60
C ILE A 577 8.02 23.03 -7.84
N THR A 578 6.83 23.64 -7.89
CA THR A 578 5.57 22.92 -8.12
C THR A 578 5.57 22.20 -9.47
N SER A 579 6.17 22.78 -10.51
CA SER A 579 6.32 22.13 -11.83
C SER A 579 7.22 20.90 -11.76
N LEU A 580 8.38 21.00 -11.10
CA LEU A 580 9.31 19.88 -10.92
C LEU A 580 8.69 18.77 -10.05
N GLU A 581 7.94 19.13 -9.00
CA GLU A 581 7.18 18.18 -8.18
C GLU A 581 6.10 17.46 -9.01
N ALA A 582 5.40 18.17 -9.89
CA ALA A 582 4.44 17.57 -10.82
C ALA A 582 5.12 16.62 -11.83
N GLN A 583 6.34 16.95 -12.28
CA GLN A 583 7.14 16.05 -13.13
C GLN A 583 7.54 14.78 -12.37
N ILE A 584 7.98 14.88 -11.11
CA ILE A 584 8.26 13.71 -10.25
C ILE A 584 7.00 12.87 -10.08
N SER A 585 5.85 13.48 -9.79
CA SER A 585 4.58 12.76 -9.65
C SER A 585 4.20 12.02 -10.94
N THR A 586 4.44 12.62 -12.10
CA THR A 586 4.19 12.01 -13.41
C THR A 586 5.11 10.81 -13.67
N ILE A 587 6.40 10.93 -13.33
CA ILE A 587 7.37 9.84 -13.45
C ILE A 587 6.93 8.62 -12.63
N ARG A 588 6.51 8.84 -11.38
CA ARG A 588 6.05 7.78 -10.48
C ARG A 588 4.78 7.09 -10.98
N LYS A 589 3.80 7.85 -11.47
CA LYS A 589 2.56 7.29 -12.05
C LYS A 589 2.80 6.40 -13.28
N GLY A 590 3.92 6.58 -13.99
CA GLY A 590 4.30 5.74 -15.12
C GLY A 590 5.05 4.46 -14.74
N ALA A 591 5.31 4.22 -13.45
CA ALA A 591 6.01 3.02 -13.00
C ALA A 591 5.09 1.78 -13.07
N PRO A 592 5.59 0.64 -13.56
CA PRO A 592 4.93 -0.66 -13.43
C PRO A 592 4.48 -0.94 -11.99
N ARG A 593 3.27 -1.48 -11.84
CA ARG A 593 2.70 -1.87 -10.54
C ARG A 593 2.76 -3.38 -10.38
N VAL A 594 3.64 -3.85 -9.50
CA VAL A 594 3.88 -5.29 -9.27
C VAL A 594 3.23 -5.72 -7.97
N MET A 595 2.58 -6.88 -7.96
CA MET A 595 2.03 -7.44 -6.72
C MET A 595 3.15 -7.97 -5.84
N VAL A 596 3.15 -7.56 -4.56
CA VAL A 596 4.17 -7.96 -3.58
C VAL A 596 3.50 -8.42 -2.29
N MET A 597 4.24 -9.07 -1.40
CA MET A 597 3.72 -9.38 -0.07
C MET A 597 3.75 -8.16 0.85
N GLU A 598 2.84 -8.20 1.81
CA GLU A 598 2.83 -7.38 3.02
C GLU A 598 2.13 -8.23 4.09
N ASP A 599 2.49 -8.05 5.36
CA ASP A 599 1.72 -8.62 6.47
C ASP A 599 0.80 -7.61 7.12
N ARG A 600 -0.36 -8.10 7.56
CA ARG A 600 -1.28 -7.33 8.38
C ARG A 600 -0.61 -6.97 9.71
N LYS A 601 -0.94 -5.77 10.20
CA LYS A 601 -0.56 -5.34 11.55
C LYS A 601 -1.27 -6.15 12.63
N ASP A 602 -2.51 -6.57 12.36
CA ASP A 602 -3.30 -7.46 13.21
C ASP A 602 -3.22 -8.90 12.68
N ARG A 603 -2.73 -9.82 13.52
CA ARG A 603 -2.57 -11.23 13.12
C ARG A 603 -3.92 -11.91 12.95
N ARG A 604 -4.12 -12.54 11.79
CA ARG A 604 -5.29 -13.36 11.49
C ARG A 604 -5.12 -14.75 12.11
N LYS A 605 -6.18 -15.21 12.76
CA LYS A 605 -6.28 -16.59 13.27
C LYS A 605 -6.41 -17.59 12.13
N THR A 606 -5.76 -18.74 12.27
CA THR A 606 -5.83 -19.83 11.30
C THR A 606 -6.54 -21.01 11.96
N HIS A 607 -7.49 -21.61 11.26
CA HIS A 607 -8.24 -22.77 11.74
C HIS A 607 -8.04 -23.93 10.77
N ILE A 608 -8.02 -25.15 11.30
CA ILE A 608 -8.13 -26.35 10.48
C ILE A 608 -9.51 -26.37 9.83
N LEU A 609 -9.58 -26.49 8.51
CA LEU A 609 -10.87 -26.54 7.80
C LEU A 609 -11.27 -27.99 7.53
N ALA A 610 -12.49 -28.36 7.95
CA ALA A 610 -13.01 -29.69 7.66
C ALA A 610 -13.20 -29.82 6.14
N VAL A 611 -12.65 -30.91 5.57
CA VAL A 611 -12.62 -31.19 4.13
C VAL A 611 -12.14 -30.00 3.27
N GLY A 612 -11.30 -29.11 3.83
CA GLY A 612 -10.79 -27.93 3.13
C GLY A 612 -11.79 -26.79 2.92
N SER A 613 -13.00 -26.87 3.49
CA SER A 613 -14.05 -25.86 3.28
C SER A 613 -13.87 -24.62 4.15
N TYR A 614 -13.80 -23.44 3.52
CA TYR A 614 -13.68 -22.14 4.20
C TYR A 614 -14.80 -21.86 5.22
N GLN A 615 -15.97 -22.50 5.07
CA GLN A 615 -17.11 -22.38 5.98
C GLN A 615 -17.00 -23.27 7.22
N ALA A 616 -16.19 -24.33 7.18
CA ALA A 616 -16.15 -25.38 8.19
C ALA A 616 -14.90 -25.26 9.07
N GLN A 617 -14.80 -24.14 9.80
CA GLN A 617 -13.67 -23.87 10.69
C GLN A 617 -13.70 -24.78 11.94
N GLY A 618 -12.62 -25.53 12.12
CA GLY A 618 -12.37 -26.38 13.28
C GLY A 618 -11.45 -25.71 14.30
N LYS A 619 -10.49 -26.47 14.83
CA LYS A 619 -9.55 -25.99 15.85
C LYS A 619 -8.62 -24.91 15.30
N GLU A 620 -8.39 -23.88 16.10
CA GLU A 620 -7.36 -22.86 15.86
C GLU A 620 -5.97 -23.50 15.93
N VAL A 621 -5.06 -23.05 15.06
CA VAL A 621 -3.66 -23.46 15.01
C VAL A 621 -2.74 -22.26 14.90
N GLU A 622 -1.54 -22.39 15.47
CA GLU A 622 -0.47 -21.42 15.35
C GLU A 622 0.47 -21.75 14.19
N ALA A 623 1.24 -20.74 13.77
CA ALA A 623 2.30 -20.89 12.78
C ALA A 623 3.41 -21.80 13.31
N ARG A 624 3.60 -22.96 12.69
CA ARG A 624 4.59 -23.99 13.04
C ARG A 624 5.05 -24.73 11.79
N THR A 625 6.25 -25.31 11.85
CA THR A 625 6.78 -26.22 10.85
C THR A 625 6.35 -27.67 11.13
N PRO A 626 6.36 -28.57 10.13
CA PRO A 626 6.04 -29.99 10.35
C PRO A 626 6.93 -30.64 11.41
N GLU A 627 6.37 -31.52 12.25
CA GLU A 627 7.06 -32.17 13.36
C GLU A 627 8.14 -33.16 12.91
N LEU A 628 8.03 -33.68 11.68
CA LEU A 628 9.03 -34.55 11.06
C LEU A 628 10.30 -33.81 10.63
N LEU A 629 10.27 -32.47 10.58
CA LEU A 629 11.40 -31.63 10.22
C LEU A 629 11.93 -30.91 11.46
N PRO A 630 13.18 -30.37 11.43
CA PRO A 630 13.71 -29.62 12.56
C PRO A 630 12.71 -28.54 13.04
N PRO A 631 12.51 -28.37 14.35
CA PRO A 631 11.59 -27.35 14.84
C PRO A 631 12.15 -25.94 14.59
N LEU A 632 11.25 -24.95 14.57
CA LEU A 632 11.68 -23.55 14.68
C LEU A 632 12.33 -23.30 16.06
N PRO A 633 13.39 -22.46 16.15
CA PRO A 633 13.96 -22.08 17.43
C PRO A 633 12.94 -21.40 18.35
N GLU A 634 12.98 -21.68 19.66
CA GLU A 634 11.96 -21.21 20.63
C GLU A 634 11.82 -19.68 20.76
N LYS A 635 12.82 -18.91 20.34
CA LYS A 635 12.86 -17.44 20.49
C LYS A 635 12.33 -16.67 19.29
N GLU A 636 11.85 -17.38 18.27
CA GLU A 636 11.39 -16.76 17.04
C GLU A 636 9.95 -16.22 17.16
N SER A 637 9.63 -15.25 16.32
CA SER A 637 8.33 -14.58 16.28
C SER A 637 7.24 -15.42 15.59
N HIS A 638 7.64 -16.53 14.97
CA HIS A 638 6.86 -17.40 14.09
C HIS A 638 6.14 -16.58 12.99
N ASP A 639 6.91 -15.73 12.31
CA ASP A 639 6.50 -15.01 11.12
C ASP A 639 7.14 -15.62 9.85
N ARG A 640 6.91 -15.00 8.69
CA ARG A 640 7.50 -15.48 7.43
C ARG A 640 9.03 -15.38 7.40
N LEU A 641 9.64 -14.46 8.15
CA LEU A 641 11.10 -14.34 8.21
C LEU A 641 11.70 -15.56 8.90
N ASP A 642 11.07 -16.03 9.97
CA ASP A 642 11.51 -17.21 10.69
C ASP A 642 11.36 -18.47 9.84
N LEU A 643 10.24 -18.58 9.10
CA LEU A 643 10.04 -19.66 8.12
C LEU A 643 11.12 -19.63 7.02
N ALA A 644 11.42 -18.46 6.46
CA ALA A 644 12.39 -18.33 5.39
C ALA A 644 13.81 -18.71 5.83
N ARG A 645 14.23 -18.28 7.02
CA ARG A 645 15.51 -18.67 7.62
C ARG A 645 15.57 -20.17 7.90
N TRP A 646 14.47 -20.74 8.37
CA TRP A 646 14.36 -22.16 8.63
C TRP A 646 14.50 -23.00 7.34
N LEU A 647 13.88 -22.58 6.23
CA LEU A 647 13.99 -23.27 4.94
C LEU A 647 15.44 -23.39 4.46
N VAL A 648 16.29 -22.41 4.76
CA VAL A 648 17.70 -22.37 4.32
C VAL A 648 18.69 -22.68 5.43
N SER A 649 18.20 -23.14 6.58
CA SER A 649 19.04 -23.60 7.67
C SER A 649 19.91 -24.78 7.21
N PRO A 650 21.20 -24.85 7.59
CA PRO A 650 22.05 -26.01 7.32
C PRO A 650 21.49 -27.34 7.84
N ASP A 651 20.67 -27.28 8.89
CA ASP A 651 20.03 -28.47 9.47
C ASP A 651 18.77 -28.91 8.71
N HIS A 652 18.26 -28.09 7.78
CA HIS A 652 17.07 -28.42 7.02
C HIS A 652 17.37 -29.51 5.96
N PRO A 653 16.75 -30.69 6.04
CA PRO A 653 17.21 -31.86 5.30
C PRO A 653 16.79 -31.90 3.81
N LEU A 654 15.78 -31.11 3.42
CA LEU A 654 15.15 -31.20 2.09
C LEU A 654 15.61 -30.12 1.10
N THR A 655 15.66 -28.85 1.51
CA THR A 655 15.89 -27.69 0.61
C THR A 655 17.08 -27.84 -0.33
N SER A 656 18.25 -28.20 0.19
CA SER A 656 19.44 -28.41 -0.63
C SER A 656 19.29 -29.60 -1.58
N ARG A 657 18.69 -30.71 -1.14
CA ARG A 657 18.40 -31.89 -1.99
C ARG A 657 17.51 -31.50 -3.16
N VAL A 658 16.40 -30.81 -2.86
CA VAL A 658 15.41 -30.42 -3.85
C VAL A 658 16.02 -29.47 -4.88
N THR A 659 16.76 -28.45 -4.41
CA THR A 659 17.37 -27.44 -5.28
C THR A 659 18.45 -28.06 -6.18
N VAL A 660 19.37 -28.85 -5.60
CA VAL A 660 20.42 -29.53 -6.35
C VAL A 660 19.83 -30.54 -7.34
N ASN A 661 18.77 -31.25 -6.95
CA ASN A 661 18.09 -32.19 -7.84
C ASN A 661 17.47 -31.48 -9.06
N ARG A 662 16.91 -30.27 -8.89
CA ARG A 662 16.39 -29.48 -10.02
C ARG A 662 17.49 -28.99 -10.93
N ILE A 663 18.60 -28.49 -10.38
CA ILE A 663 19.76 -28.07 -11.19
C ILE A 663 20.32 -29.28 -11.96
N TRP A 664 20.39 -30.44 -11.31
CA TRP A 664 20.81 -31.67 -11.95
C TRP A 664 19.85 -32.08 -13.09
N GLN A 665 18.54 -32.06 -12.84
CA GLN A 665 17.54 -32.33 -13.88
C GLN A 665 17.65 -31.35 -15.05
N GLU A 666 17.92 -30.08 -14.81
CA GLU A 666 18.06 -29.08 -15.87
C GLU A 666 19.27 -29.36 -16.76
N LEU A 667 20.39 -29.77 -16.18
CA LEU A 667 21.64 -30.04 -16.90
C LEU A 667 21.68 -31.43 -17.55
N PHE A 668 21.02 -32.43 -16.96
CA PHE A 668 21.12 -33.82 -17.38
C PHE A 668 19.81 -34.42 -17.91
N GLY A 669 18.70 -33.67 -17.86
CA GLY A 669 17.38 -34.06 -18.34
C GLY A 669 16.58 -34.98 -17.41
N ILE A 670 17.19 -35.53 -16.36
CA ILE A 670 16.58 -36.45 -15.39
C ILE A 670 17.10 -36.08 -14.00
N GLY A 671 16.24 -36.08 -12.98
CA GLY A 671 16.65 -35.92 -11.57
C GLY A 671 17.50 -37.10 -11.04
N LEU A 672 18.14 -36.87 -9.90
CA LEU A 672 18.99 -37.80 -9.13
C LEU A 672 18.23 -39.00 -8.57
#